data_AF-S9P4U7-F1
#
_entry.id   AF-S9P4U7-F1
#
_cell.length_a   1.000
_cell.length_b   1.000
_cell.length_c   1.000
_cell.angle_alpha   90.00
_cell.angle_beta   90.00
_cell.angle_gamma   90.00
#
_symmetry.space_group_name_H-M   'P 1'
#
loop_
_entity.id
_entity.type
_entity.pdbx_description
1 polymer ?
#
loop_
_entity_poly.entity_id
_entity_poly.type
_entity_poly.pdbx_seq_one_letter_code
_entity_poly.pdbx_strand_id
1 'polypeptide(L)'
;MLSPTLIRTEYAGDARFLDAPTFNAIGRAGFGKTSFTTRTEDGWLVIDTGALTLRYKVGSGQFTDENLVVRLKAGAQDVEARPWASRVIPTCALGVLCEAEGLVLEGISEARDHTGFTGTGFAAGFEGTGTRVTFQVAPAAGGSYVLDLRYANGLGDPRTLTLTVDGGSARQFSLPRTGNWDSWGHLALPLDLTAGPHVVALTRTKSDTGQLNIDSLALLKPGDAYPQAARTCGFGALCEAEALALTGQMHLATDHLNYTGNGFAAGFEGVGDSIGFAIDAPAAGDYELTARYANGFASQAGVTLRVEGGSSTPIPMPPTGNWDTWKPVTARVHLAAGTNHVTLVRQATDAGNANIDSLAIGPAGTGLPAPGGTAGGACGFGGICEAESAGLSGGARTAKDHNGYSGKGFAAGFDVVGSRMTVRAVGVPAAGTYSLQLRYARGLKTPGAVTVQAGTGAASTLTLPPTSDWDSWRTVRTNVTLPGGTSDVRLSCPQAGGCAINVDTVALTRTDAPLLAPHAALGGYRRGLDAFDGDKGSAILNPGLLYQDGWSLLDDTASAEYDPATRKLTPRAAHPGGYQDGYVFGYGQDYPRALGDLATLTGPSKLLPRWAYGVWFSEYLDFTAADFQVDLIPTFRREGVPLDVLVVDTNFKAGNYWNGWAIDTSKFPDPEGFFDWARAQGLHTTLNIHPSILPTDPKFAAAQATAKGKLTRHTGGCSGEASECYTFDFGDPDQLKAFFSLHDTMTQQGTDFWWLDWCCDASEANIDGVTGDAWINQQYTDYTNASIGRGFAFSRAFGSLQAGGYSNPTAVPTGPWADKRTTLPFTGDTTSTWGTLAAEIGFTSGEGVATGLSAISHDIGGHNGGLWGLPGSVVVHGQRTDKLPDDLYARWVQFGTFQPIDRLHSNHGDRLPWQYPGAAAESAKKFLNLREALVPYTYTLAREAEATGVPVVRPTYLAYPNEQDAYATAGSEYLYGSDVLVAPVTTPGNTATTTVWFPPGSSWTDWFTGKTYAGGTSQSITTGLDTMPVFVRSGGIVPTRSKNVTNDVQNPLDAVTLTVAAGATGHASLFEDDGTTSDRTQSTRTDIRYTEDGQSAALRVDGPVGSFAGQVQKRTWTVRFVGAREPGSVTLDGKAAPAGSWTWDAASRVLTVKVAERLASQAVDVAYRYK
;
A
#
# COMPACT_ATOMS: atom_id res chain seq x y z
N MET A 1 7.90 13.04 25.48
CA MET A 1 8.91 12.89 24.40
C MET A 1 9.47 11.50 24.45
N LEU A 2 9.49 10.80 23.31
CA LEU A 2 10.01 9.43 23.23
C LEU A 2 11.43 9.43 22.66
N SER A 3 11.63 10.16 21.57
CA SER A 3 12.92 10.26 20.89
C SER A 3 13.13 11.70 20.38
N PRO A 4 14.36 12.11 19.99
CA PRO A 4 14.56 13.41 19.33
C PRO A 4 13.66 13.61 18.10
N THR A 5 13.33 12.53 17.40
CA THR A 5 12.55 12.48 16.15
C THR A 5 11.12 11.96 16.34
N LEU A 6 10.68 11.69 17.58
CA LEU A 6 9.35 11.13 17.86
C LEU A 6 8.70 11.77 19.10
N ILE A 7 7.55 12.40 18.87
CA ILE A 7 6.76 13.07 19.92
C ILE A 7 5.38 12.44 20.01
N ARG A 8 4.98 12.01 21.22
CA ARG A 8 3.58 11.72 21.54
C ARG A 8 2.83 13.02 21.80
N THR A 9 1.70 13.20 21.15
CA THR A 9 0.74 14.29 21.39
C THR A 9 -0.56 13.68 21.88
N GLU A 10 -1.05 14.13 23.02
CA GLU A 10 -2.30 13.66 23.61
C GLU A 10 -3.17 14.84 24.01
N TYR A 11 -4.44 14.79 23.65
CA TYR A 11 -5.48 15.73 24.08
C TYR A 11 -6.65 14.94 24.68
N ALA A 12 -7.13 15.40 25.83
CA ALA A 12 -8.33 14.89 26.48
C ALA A 12 -9.16 16.07 26.99
N GLY A 13 -10.41 16.21 26.52
CA GLY A 13 -11.28 17.33 26.89
C GLY A 13 -11.65 17.39 28.38
N ASP A 14 -11.54 16.26 29.08
CA ASP A 14 -11.73 16.14 30.53
C ASP A 14 -10.41 16.19 31.33
N ALA A 15 -9.29 16.48 30.66
CA ALA A 15 -7.93 16.51 31.20
C ALA A 15 -7.45 15.20 31.85
N ARG A 16 -8.05 14.05 31.50
CA ARG A 16 -7.59 12.73 31.95
C ARG A 16 -6.73 12.07 30.88
N PHE A 17 -5.41 12.22 31.01
CA PHE A 17 -4.46 11.57 30.12
C PHE A 17 -4.31 10.08 30.44
N LEU A 18 -4.16 9.26 29.40
CA LEU A 18 -3.97 7.83 29.46
C LEU A 18 -2.52 7.47 29.17
N ASP A 19 -1.78 6.98 30.16
CA ASP A 19 -0.40 6.52 29.98
C ASP A 19 -0.26 4.97 29.94
N ALA A 20 -1.38 4.26 29.77
CA ALA A 20 -1.37 2.81 29.54
C ALA A 20 -0.88 2.44 28.13
N PRO A 21 -0.13 1.33 27.95
CA PRO A 21 0.19 0.83 26.62
C PRO A 21 -1.07 0.47 25.85
N THR A 22 -0.99 0.56 24.53
CA THR A 22 -2.11 0.27 23.63
C THR A 22 -1.76 -0.92 22.78
N PHE A 23 -2.75 -1.50 22.12
CA PHE A 23 -2.52 -2.66 21.26
C PHE A 23 -1.49 -2.37 20.14
N ASN A 24 -1.37 -1.11 19.70
CA ASN A 24 -0.34 -0.70 18.76
C ASN A 24 0.96 -0.30 19.47
N ALA A 25 0.90 0.60 20.45
CA ALA A 25 2.06 1.22 21.09
C ALA A 25 2.41 0.56 22.44
N ILE A 26 2.93 -0.66 22.38
CA ILE A 26 3.30 -1.45 23.57
C ILE A 26 4.66 -1.05 24.17
N GLY A 27 5.52 -0.37 23.40
CA GLY A 27 6.94 -0.22 23.66
C GLY A 27 7.39 1.16 24.14
N ARG A 28 6.46 2.03 24.58
CA ARG A 28 6.81 3.40 25.03
C ARG A 28 7.90 3.45 26.10
N ALA A 29 7.95 2.45 26.98
CA ALA A 29 8.98 2.34 28.02
C ALA A 29 10.38 1.94 27.50
N GLY A 30 10.48 1.49 26.25
CA GLY A 30 11.74 1.12 25.59
C GLY A 30 12.61 2.29 25.19
N PHE A 31 12.07 3.52 25.20
CA PHE A 31 12.81 4.72 24.86
C PHE A 31 13.67 5.24 26.03
N GLY A 32 14.88 5.69 25.70
CA GLY A 32 15.71 6.45 26.65
C GLY A 32 15.15 7.84 26.94
N LYS A 33 15.66 8.49 28.00
CA LYS A 33 15.32 9.89 28.30
C LYS A 33 15.76 10.80 27.14
N THR A 34 14.80 11.48 26.53
CA THR A 34 15.05 12.48 25.47
C THR A 34 15.20 13.87 26.08
N SER A 35 16.29 14.55 25.76
CA SER A 35 16.51 15.96 26.11
C SER A 35 15.66 16.87 25.22
N PHE A 36 15.04 17.88 25.82
CA PHE A 36 14.31 18.92 25.10
C PHE A 36 14.31 20.21 25.91
N THR A 37 14.02 21.33 25.26
CA THR A 37 13.73 22.60 25.92
C THR A 37 12.28 22.99 25.69
N THR A 38 11.71 23.75 26.64
CA THR A 38 10.37 24.32 26.51
C THR A 38 10.41 25.82 26.75
N ARG A 39 9.57 26.55 26.02
CA ARG A 39 9.29 27.97 26.28
C ARG A 39 7.86 28.29 25.88
N THR A 40 7.32 29.38 26.40
CA THR A 40 6.04 29.92 25.96
C THR A 40 6.24 31.34 25.43
N GLU A 41 5.81 31.58 24.20
CA GLU A 41 5.91 32.88 23.52
C GLU A 41 4.63 33.16 22.73
N ASP A 42 4.04 34.34 22.89
CA ASP A 42 2.83 34.77 22.18
C ASP A 42 1.65 33.76 22.25
N GLY A 43 1.49 33.10 23.39
CA GLY A 43 0.45 32.07 23.62
C GLY A 43 0.77 30.70 23.03
N TRP A 44 1.95 30.51 22.43
CA TRP A 44 2.42 29.22 21.91
C TRP A 44 3.37 28.56 22.90
N LEU A 45 3.07 27.34 23.31
CA LEU A 45 4.04 26.42 23.90
C LEU A 45 4.94 25.92 22.77
N VAL A 46 6.26 26.10 22.92
CA VAL A 46 7.26 25.61 21.98
C VAL A 46 8.11 24.56 22.68
N ILE A 47 8.23 23.39 22.05
CA ILE A 47 9.09 22.29 22.49
C ILE A 47 10.14 22.03 21.43
N ASP A 48 11.40 22.01 21.82
CA ASP A 48 12.54 21.82 20.91
C ASP A 48 13.40 20.64 21.36
N THR A 49 13.47 19.60 20.52
CA THR A 49 14.25 18.38 20.77
C THR A 49 15.66 18.45 20.18
N GLY A 50 16.00 19.53 19.48
CA GLY A 50 17.19 19.64 18.64
C GLY A 50 17.00 19.08 17.22
N ALA A 51 16.21 18.01 17.05
CA ALA A 51 15.89 17.43 15.74
C ALA A 51 14.57 17.94 15.16
N LEU A 52 13.65 18.42 16.00
CA LEU A 52 12.43 19.10 15.56
C LEU A 52 11.94 20.11 16.59
N THR A 53 11.05 21.00 16.18
CA THR A 53 10.34 21.94 17.06
C THR A 53 8.85 21.78 16.91
N LEU A 54 8.14 21.49 18.00
CA LEU A 54 6.68 21.46 18.06
C LEU A 54 6.17 22.75 18.70
N ARG A 55 5.12 23.33 18.12
CA ARG A 55 4.42 24.51 18.66
C ARG A 55 2.95 24.19 18.84
N TYR A 56 2.40 24.45 20.02
CA TYR A 56 0.97 24.33 20.31
C TYR A 56 0.41 25.61 20.91
N LYS A 57 -0.73 26.10 20.42
CA LYS A 57 -1.40 27.29 20.98
C LYS A 57 -2.12 26.92 22.27
N VAL A 58 -1.62 27.39 23.41
CA VAL A 58 -2.10 26.97 24.73
C VAL A 58 -3.58 27.34 24.92
N GLY A 59 -4.38 26.37 25.38
CA GLY A 59 -5.81 26.57 25.64
C GLY A 59 -6.69 26.62 24.39
N SER A 60 -6.19 26.18 23.24
CA SER A 60 -6.92 26.20 21.96
C SER A 60 -7.77 24.95 21.66
N GLY A 61 -7.76 23.93 22.53
CA GLY A 61 -8.56 22.72 22.38
C GLY A 61 -7.82 21.58 21.66
N GLN A 62 -8.60 20.68 21.02
CA GLN A 62 -8.09 19.57 20.21
C GLN A 62 -7.08 20.06 19.18
N PHE A 63 -6.12 19.21 18.82
CA PHE A 63 -5.10 19.52 17.84
C PHE A 63 -5.73 19.70 16.45
N THR A 64 -5.38 20.81 15.81
CA THR A 64 -5.75 21.19 14.45
C THR A 64 -4.51 21.65 13.69
N ASP A 65 -4.67 21.85 12.39
CA ASP A 65 -3.67 22.49 11.54
C ASP A 65 -3.35 23.93 11.97
N GLU A 66 -4.31 24.67 12.53
CA GLU A 66 -4.13 26.04 12.98
C GLU A 66 -3.41 26.16 14.33
N ASN A 67 -3.50 25.14 15.19
CA ASN A 67 -3.06 25.25 16.57
C ASN A 67 -1.89 24.33 16.96
N LEU A 68 -1.55 23.32 16.14
CA LEU A 68 -0.38 22.46 16.34
C LEU A 68 0.45 22.38 15.06
N VAL A 69 1.70 22.84 15.15
CA VAL A 69 2.64 22.90 14.03
C VAL A 69 3.95 22.26 14.45
N VAL A 70 4.54 21.46 13.58
CA VAL A 70 5.86 20.84 13.77
C VAL A 70 6.80 21.34 12.69
N ARG A 71 8.00 21.76 13.06
CA ARG A 71 9.07 22.10 12.14
C ARG A 71 10.21 21.11 12.28
N LEU A 72 10.58 20.45 11.19
CA LEU A 72 11.71 19.54 11.18
C LEU A 72 13.01 20.35 11.14
N LYS A 73 14.00 19.90 11.91
CA LYS A 73 15.41 20.33 11.79
C LYS A 73 16.30 19.18 11.31
N ALA A 74 15.76 17.96 11.28
CA ALA A 74 16.36 16.80 10.67
C ALA A 74 16.16 16.84 9.14
N GLY A 75 17.19 16.45 8.38
CA GLY A 75 17.16 16.48 6.91
C GLY A 75 17.71 17.77 6.31
N ALA A 76 17.72 17.84 4.97
CA ALA A 76 18.29 18.95 4.21
C ALA A 76 17.26 20.04 3.83
N GLN A 77 15.97 19.79 4.08
CA GLN A 77 14.86 20.69 3.74
C GLN A 77 14.22 21.22 5.03
N ASP A 78 13.87 22.50 5.01
CA ASP A 78 12.98 23.09 6.01
C ASP A 78 11.54 22.61 5.76
N VAL A 79 11.03 21.76 6.65
CA VAL A 79 9.68 21.19 6.56
C VAL A 79 8.83 21.69 7.71
N GLU A 80 7.68 22.29 7.40
CA GLU A 80 6.63 22.63 8.36
C GLU A 80 5.46 21.67 8.19
N ALA A 81 5.35 20.74 9.12
CA ALA A 81 4.30 19.73 9.20
C ALA A 81 3.11 20.23 10.02
N ARG A 82 1.91 19.80 9.63
CA ARG A 82 0.65 20.01 10.36
C ARG A 82 -0.01 18.65 10.62
N PRO A 83 0.47 17.90 11.64
CA PRO A 83 0.17 16.48 11.76
C PRO A 83 -1.32 16.14 11.86
N TRP A 84 -2.11 17.03 12.44
CA TRP A 84 -3.54 16.83 12.66
C TRP A 84 -4.43 17.51 11.58
N ALA A 85 -3.85 18.03 10.49
CA ALA A 85 -4.58 18.71 9.42
C ALA A 85 -5.55 17.80 8.65
N SER A 86 -5.19 16.54 8.44
CA SER A 86 -6.03 15.53 7.76
C SER A 86 -7.20 15.06 8.61
N ARG A 87 -7.28 15.48 9.88
CA ARG A 87 -8.33 15.15 10.85
C ARG A 87 -9.21 16.33 11.22
N VAL A 88 -9.14 17.44 10.48
CA VAL A 88 -10.10 18.54 10.61
C VAL A 88 -11.48 17.99 10.26
N ILE A 89 -12.34 17.91 11.27
CA ILE A 89 -13.71 17.44 11.11
C ILE A 89 -14.50 18.49 10.30
N PRO A 90 -14.95 18.19 9.06
CA PRO A 90 -15.63 19.16 8.23
C PRO A 90 -16.90 19.67 8.90
N THR A 91 -17.13 20.98 8.84
CA THR A 91 -18.34 21.59 9.42
C THR A 91 -19.46 21.62 8.39
N CYS A 92 -20.56 20.96 8.72
CA CYS A 92 -21.82 21.01 8.00
C CYS A 92 -22.64 22.21 8.46
N ALA A 93 -22.75 23.19 7.57
CA ALA A 93 -23.53 24.40 7.81
C ALA A 93 -25.04 24.08 7.83
N LEU A 94 -25.78 24.80 8.67
CA LEU A 94 -27.23 24.65 8.79
C LEU A 94 -27.92 24.93 7.44
N GLY A 95 -28.77 24.02 6.99
CA GLY A 95 -29.50 24.14 5.73
C GLY A 95 -28.69 23.84 4.47
N VAL A 96 -27.43 23.39 4.61
CA VAL A 96 -26.53 23.09 3.50
C VAL A 96 -26.31 21.58 3.39
N LEU A 97 -26.30 21.10 2.16
CA LEU A 97 -25.96 19.71 1.84
C LEU A 97 -24.47 19.45 2.09
N CYS A 98 -24.16 18.44 2.90
CA CYS A 98 -22.82 17.89 3.06
C CYS A 98 -22.70 16.57 2.33
N GLU A 99 -21.80 16.50 1.36
CA GLU A 99 -21.43 15.25 0.68
C GLU A 99 -20.67 14.35 1.66
N ALA A 100 -21.11 13.09 1.80
CA ALA A 100 -20.58 12.18 2.81
C ALA A 100 -19.13 11.78 2.53
N GLU A 101 -18.75 11.66 1.27
CA GLU A 101 -17.37 11.41 0.83
C GLU A 101 -16.41 12.58 1.14
N GLY A 102 -16.96 13.76 1.45
CA GLY A 102 -16.19 14.90 1.91
C GLY A 102 -15.97 14.94 3.43
N LEU A 103 -16.52 13.99 4.19
CA LEU A 103 -16.46 13.95 5.66
C LEU A 103 -15.29 13.08 6.16
N VAL A 104 -15.11 12.98 7.48
CA VAL A 104 -14.10 12.09 8.06
C VAL A 104 -14.61 10.66 8.01
N LEU A 105 -14.00 9.85 7.14
CA LEU A 105 -14.29 8.42 6.96
C LEU A 105 -13.28 7.58 7.74
N GLU A 106 -13.76 6.70 8.62
CA GLU A 106 -12.92 5.80 9.41
C GLU A 106 -13.35 4.35 9.21
N GLY A 107 -12.48 3.54 8.60
CA GLY A 107 -12.75 2.15 8.24
C GLY A 107 -13.84 1.98 7.16
N ILE A 108 -14.18 3.07 6.46
CA ILE A 108 -15.09 3.14 5.31
C ILE A 108 -14.43 3.98 4.21
N SER A 109 -14.87 3.85 2.96
CA SER A 109 -14.22 4.46 1.80
C SER A 109 -15.22 5.22 0.91
N GLU A 110 -14.71 6.16 0.11
CA GLU A 110 -15.46 6.77 -1.00
C GLU A 110 -15.68 5.73 -2.09
N ALA A 111 -16.91 5.61 -2.58
CA ALA A 111 -17.31 4.73 -3.66
C ALA A 111 -18.12 5.48 -4.73
N ARG A 112 -18.18 4.91 -5.95
CA ARG A 112 -18.77 5.51 -7.16
C ARG A 112 -19.45 4.50 -8.08
N ASP A 113 -19.55 3.25 -7.63
CA ASP A 113 -20.02 2.08 -8.38
C ASP A 113 -21.55 1.93 -8.41
N HIS A 114 -22.27 2.91 -7.86
CA HIS A 114 -23.72 3.05 -7.95
C HIS A 114 -24.09 4.42 -8.50
N THR A 115 -25.25 4.53 -9.16
CA THR A 115 -25.71 5.76 -9.80
C THR A 115 -26.61 6.59 -8.87
N GLY A 116 -26.81 7.87 -9.20
CA GLY A 116 -27.79 8.74 -8.51
C GLY A 116 -27.33 9.35 -7.19
N PHE A 117 -26.05 9.23 -6.82
CA PHE A 117 -25.43 9.97 -5.71
C PHE A 117 -25.30 11.48 -6.02
N THR A 118 -25.18 12.33 -5.01
CA THR A 118 -24.81 13.74 -5.11
C THR A 118 -23.28 13.91 -4.99
N GLY A 119 -22.75 15.08 -5.35
CA GLY A 119 -21.31 15.28 -5.22
C GLY A 119 -20.47 14.50 -6.24
N THR A 120 -19.46 13.79 -5.73
CA THR A 120 -18.44 13.06 -6.51
C THR A 120 -18.41 11.56 -6.22
N GLY A 121 -19.10 11.12 -5.17
CA GLY A 121 -19.21 9.73 -4.75
C GLY A 121 -20.15 9.61 -3.55
N PHE A 122 -19.96 8.56 -2.75
CA PHE A 122 -20.67 8.33 -1.50
C PHE A 122 -19.80 7.55 -0.50
N ALA A 123 -20.14 7.57 0.78
CA ALA A 123 -19.47 6.79 1.82
C ALA A 123 -20.02 5.35 1.88
N ALA A 124 -19.16 4.35 1.70
CA ALA A 124 -19.48 2.93 1.68
C ALA A 124 -18.55 2.11 2.58
N GLY A 125 -18.99 0.93 3.04
CA GLY A 125 -18.16 0.00 3.81
C GLY A 125 -18.44 -0.03 5.32
N PHE A 126 -19.64 0.35 5.77
CA PHE A 126 -20.08 0.18 7.17
C PHE A 126 -20.24 -1.30 7.55
N GLU A 127 -19.18 -2.09 7.55
CA GLU A 127 -19.21 -3.54 7.69
C GLU A 127 -18.44 -4.04 8.92
N GLY A 128 -17.36 -3.35 9.32
CA GLY A 128 -16.60 -3.64 10.54
C GLY A 128 -17.14 -2.87 11.76
N THR A 129 -16.96 -3.42 12.97
CA THR A 129 -17.31 -2.70 14.20
C THR A 129 -16.36 -1.51 14.37
N GLY A 130 -16.92 -0.35 14.75
CA GLY A 130 -16.18 0.89 14.91
C GLY A 130 -16.08 1.76 13.65
N THR A 131 -16.44 1.21 12.48
CA THR A 131 -16.52 1.97 11.21
C THR A 131 -17.49 3.14 11.32
N ARG A 132 -17.10 4.32 10.86
CA ARG A 132 -17.91 5.54 11.05
C ARG A 132 -17.64 6.65 10.04
N VAL A 133 -18.64 7.52 9.91
CA VAL A 133 -18.49 8.87 9.35
C VAL A 133 -18.63 9.91 10.45
N THR A 134 -17.73 10.90 10.47
CA THR A 134 -17.69 11.98 11.48
C THR A 134 -17.68 13.35 10.82
N PHE A 135 -18.49 14.26 11.35
CA PHE A 135 -18.62 15.65 10.90
C PHE A 135 -18.97 16.58 12.06
N GLN A 136 -18.80 17.88 11.87
CA GLN A 136 -19.11 18.90 12.86
C GLN A 136 -20.35 19.66 12.43
N VAL A 137 -21.15 20.11 13.39
CA VAL A 137 -22.21 21.09 13.16
C VAL A 137 -22.04 22.24 14.13
N ALA A 138 -22.38 23.46 13.72
CA ALA A 138 -22.20 24.64 14.57
C ALA A 138 -23.45 25.55 14.56
N PRO A 139 -24.57 25.13 15.15
CA PRO A 139 -25.75 25.98 15.24
C PRO A 139 -25.48 27.26 16.04
N ALA A 140 -25.95 28.40 15.52
CA ALA A 140 -25.76 29.71 16.14
C ALA A 140 -26.57 29.90 17.44
N ALA A 141 -27.58 29.06 17.69
CA ALA A 141 -28.43 29.08 18.87
C ALA A 141 -28.72 27.64 19.32
N GLY A 142 -28.97 27.43 20.61
CA GLY A 142 -29.41 26.12 21.09
C GLY A 142 -30.88 25.86 20.75
N GLY A 143 -31.23 24.61 20.45
CA GLY A 143 -32.59 24.21 20.10
C GLY A 143 -32.69 22.81 19.51
N SER A 144 -33.89 22.45 19.05
CA SER A 144 -34.15 21.20 18.35
C SER A 144 -33.88 21.36 16.85
N TYR A 145 -33.16 20.39 16.31
CA TYR A 145 -32.72 20.27 14.92
C TYR A 145 -33.05 18.87 14.40
N VAL A 146 -32.87 18.68 13.09
CA VAL A 146 -32.98 17.38 12.42
C VAL A 146 -31.71 17.17 11.63
N LEU A 147 -31.04 16.04 11.85
CA LEU A 147 -30.03 15.53 10.93
C LEU A 147 -30.74 14.64 9.92
N ASP A 148 -30.87 15.09 8.68
CA ASP A 148 -31.47 14.30 7.62
C ASP A 148 -30.37 13.64 6.79
N LEU A 149 -30.52 12.34 6.52
CA LEU A 149 -29.53 11.50 5.86
C LEU A 149 -30.07 11.01 4.52
N ARG A 150 -29.32 11.20 3.43
CA ARG A 150 -29.56 10.52 2.15
C ARG A 150 -28.73 9.24 2.10
N TYR A 151 -29.38 8.09 1.96
CA TYR A 151 -28.74 6.78 2.12
C TYR A 151 -29.30 5.74 1.15
N ALA A 152 -28.54 4.66 0.92
CA ALA A 152 -29.00 3.48 0.19
C ALA A 152 -28.86 2.22 1.04
N ASN A 153 -29.93 1.42 1.07
CA ASN A 153 -29.97 0.08 1.65
C ASN A 153 -30.57 -0.86 0.59
N GLY A 154 -29.68 -1.51 -0.16
CA GLY A 154 -30.05 -2.47 -1.20
C GLY A 154 -30.44 -3.86 -0.68
N LEU A 155 -30.30 -4.12 0.62
CA LEU A 155 -30.60 -5.41 1.24
C LEU A 155 -32.10 -5.58 1.54
N GLY A 156 -32.51 -6.83 1.82
CA GLY A 156 -33.91 -7.20 2.06
C GLY A 156 -34.52 -6.65 3.36
N ASP A 157 -33.68 -6.39 4.37
CA ASP A 157 -34.08 -6.02 5.73
C ASP A 157 -33.61 -4.60 6.12
N PRO A 158 -34.29 -3.92 7.06
CA PRO A 158 -33.79 -2.67 7.64
C PRO A 158 -32.40 -2.86 8.26
N ARG A 159 -31.53 -1.87 8.09
CA ARG A 159 -30.19 -1.87 8.70
C ARG A 159 -30.11 -0.88 9.85
N THR A 160 -29.13 -1.01 10.72
CA THR A 160 -28.94 -0.11 11.86
C THR A 160 -27.54 0.50 11.91
N LEU A 161 -27.48 1.73 12.43
CA LEU A 161 -26.27 2.43 12.87
C LEU A 161 -26.56 3.11 14.20
N THR A 162 -25.49 3.52 14.87
CA THR A 162 -25.53 4.30 16.10
C THR A 162 -25.04 5.72 15.87
N LEU A 163 -25.84 6.68 16.32
CA LEU A 163 -25.52 8.10 16.33
C LEU A 163 -24.95 8.51 17.70
N THR A 164 -23.90 9.32 17.70
CA THR A 164 -23.36 10.00 18.90
C THR A 164 -23.13 11.49 18.61
N VAL A 165 -23.25 12.31 19.65
CA VAL A 165 -22.94 13.75 19.62
C VAL A 165 -21.97 14.04 20.77
N ASP A 166 -20.82 14.65 20.46
CA ASP A 166 -19.73 14.97 21.38
C ASP A 166 -19.23 13.80 22.25
N GLY A 167 -19.28 12.58 21.69
CA GLY A 167 -18.96 11.35 22.42
C GLY A 167 -19.94 11.03 23.57
N GLY A 168 -21.11 11.66 23.58
CA GLY A 168 -22.19 11.44 24.53
C GLY A 168 -22.94 10.13 24.32
N SER A 169 -24.16 10.04 24.86
CA SER A 169 -24.96 8.81 24.82
C SER A 169 -25.27 8.34 23.40
N ALA A 170 -24.92 7.09 23.12
CA ALA A 170 -25.20 6.40 21.87
C ALA A 170 -26.72 6.19 21.66
N ARG A 171 -27.21 6.51 20.46
CA ARG A 171 -28.58 6.26 20.01
C ARG A 171 -28.59 5.44 18.72
N GLN A 172 -28.97 4.17 18.82
CA GLN A 172 -29.20 3.32 17.65
C GLN A 172 -30.45 3.80 16.87
N PHE A 173 -30.38 3.75 15.54
CA PHE A 173 -31.48 4.06 14.64
C PHE A 173 -31.54 3.08 13.47
N SER A 174 -32.69 2.96 12.83
CA SER A 174 -32.92 2.05 11.71
C SER A 174 -33.06 2.78 10.37
N LEU A 175 -32.43 2.23 9.34
CA LEU A 175 -32.41 2.66 7.95
C LEU A 175 -33.21 1.63 7.11
N PRO A 176 -34.48 1.94 6.77
CA PRO A 176 -35.34 1.07 5.95
C PRO A 176 -34.75 0.75 4.57
N ARG A 177 -35.20 -0.36 3.98
CA ARG A 177 -34.84 -0.77 2.62
C ARG A 177 -35.20 0.32 1.59
N THR A 178 -34.26 0.63 0.69
CA THR A 178 -34.47 1.59 -0.42
C THR A 178 -34.75 0.91 -1.76
N GLY A 179 -34.59 -0.42 -1.84
CA GLY A 179 -34.97 -1.23 -2.99
C GLY A 179 -33.77 -1.95 -3.61
N ASN A 180 -32.82 -1.17 -4.12
CA ASN A 180 -31.51 -1.57 -4.65
C ASN A 180 -30.44 -0.52 -4.30
N TRP A 181 -29.19 -0.74 -4.71
CA TRP A 181 -28.07 0.15 -4.39
C TRP A 181 -28.01 1.46 -5.19
N ASP A 182 -28.75 1.57 -6.30
CA ASP A 182 -28.93 2.80 -7.10
C ASP A 182 -30.11 3.66 -6.59
N SER A 183 -30.84 3.19 -5.57
CA SER A 183 -32.03 3.85 -5.03
C SER A 183 -31.73 4.48 -3.68
N TRP A 184 -31.90 5.80 -3.60
CA TRP A 184 -31.55 6.62 -2.42
C TRP A 184 -32.80 7.09 -1.67
N GLY A 185 -32.85 6.87 -0.36
CA GLY A 185 -33.91 7.32 0.55
C GLY A 185 -33.43 8.39 1.52
N HIS A 186 -34.36 8.98 2.27
CA HIS A 186 -34.08 9.99 3.31
C HIS A 186 -34.49 9.48 4.70
N LEU A 187 -33.68 9.80 5.71
CA LEU A 187 -34.00 9.52 7.11
C LEU A 187 -33.68 10.73 8.00
N ALA A 188 -34.74 11.33 8.54
CA ALA A 188 -34.67 12.42 9.51
C ALA A 188 -34.43 11.90 10.94
N LEU A 189 -33.32 12.33 11.55
CA LEU A 189 -32.92 12.02 12.93
C LEU A 189 -33.01 13.27 13.82
N PRO A 190 -33.90 13.33 14.82
CA PRO A 190 -34.01 14.48 15.72
C PRO A 190 -32.74 14.69 16.54
N LEU A 191 -32.23 15.92 16.66
CA LEU A 191 -31.07 16.30 17.45
C LEU A 191 -31.37 17.52 18.32
N ASP A 192 -31.08 17.44 19.62
CA ASP A 192 -31.09 18.62 20.49
C ASP A 192 -29.66 19.10 20.69
N LEU A 193 -29.37 20.33 20.25
CA LEU A 193 -28.02 20.89 20.25
C LEU A 193 -27.98 22.20 21.03
N THR A 194 -26.86 22.49 21.68
CA THR A 194 -26.59 23.81 22.24
C THR A 194 -26.02 24.74 21.17
N ALA A 195 -25.86 26.04 21.48
CA ALA A 195 -25.17 26.94 20.57
C ALA A 195 -23.67 26.63 20.54
N GLY A 196 -23.06 26.62 19.36
CA GLY A 196 -21.63 26.35 19.18
C GLY A 196 -21.34 25.04 18.46
N PRO A 197 -20.06 24.66 18.31
CA PRO A 197 -19.63 23.48 17.57
C PRO A 197 -19.94 22.18 18.33
N HIS A 198 -20.42 21.19 17.61
CA HIS A 198 -20.74 19.84 18.07
C HIS A 198 -20.19 18.82 17.08
N VAL A 199 -19.51 17.78 17.55
CA VAL A 199 -19.03 16.67 16.73
C VAL A 199 -20.10 15.57 16.69
N VAL A 200 -20.50 15.18 15.49
CA VAL A 200 -21.52 14.15 15.26
C VAL A 200 -20.88 12.98 14.54
N ALA A 201 -21.16 11.76 14.99
CA ALA A 201 -20.68 10.54 14.36
C ALA A 201 -21.80 9.52 14.15
N LEU A 202 -21.81 8.89 12.97
CA LEU A 202 -22.64 7.73 12.64
C LEU A 202 -21.72 6.51 12.56
N THR A 203 -21.90 5.56 13.48
CA THR A 203 -20.97 4.44 13.71
C THR A 203 -21.70 3.12 13.62
N ARG A 204 -21.07 2.09 13.03
CA ARG A 204 -21.48 0.69 13.21
C ARG A 204 -20.88 0.15 14.50
N THR A 205 -21.69 0.00 15.55
CA THR A 205 -21.30 -0.67 16.81
C THR A 205 -21.52 -2.18 16.72
N LYS A 206 -21.10 -2.93 17.76
CA LYS A 206 -21.38 -4.37 17.89
C LYS A 206 -22.88 -4.72 17.84
N SER A 207 -23.75 -3.79 18.22
CA SER A 207 -25.21 -3.98 18.19
C SER A 207 -25.86 -3.62 16.85
N ASP A 208 -25.08 -3.06 15.92
CA ASP A 208 -25.55 -2.57 14.64
C ASP A 208 -25.36 -3.58 13.52
N THR A 209 -26.28 -3.60 12.56
CA THR A 209 -26.19 -4.50 11.40
C THR A 209 -25.32 -3.94 10.27
N GLY A 210 -25.18 -2.62 10.13
CA GLY A 210 -24.33 -2.01 9.08
C GLY A 210 -24.73 -2.36 7.64
N GLN A 211 -23.75 -2.46 6.72
CA GLN A 211 -23.89 -2.75 5.28
C GLN A 211 -24.88 -1.81 4.57
N LEU A 212 -24.48 -0.55 4.42
CA LEU A 212 -25.26 0.51 3.78
C LEU A 212 -24.34 1.59 3.20
N ASN A 213 -24.88 2.43 2.33
CA ASN A 213 -24.19 3.59 1.76
C ASN A 213 -24.83 4.89 2.27
N ILE A 214 -24.01 5.88 2.63
CA ILE A 214 -24.45 7.25 2.94
C ILE A 214 -23.93 8.16 1.85
N ASP A 215 -24.83 8.85 1.17
CA ASP A 215 -24.51 9.75 0.08
C ASP A 215 -24.25 11.17 0.58
N SER A 216 -25.21 11.73 1.30
CA SER A 216 -25.13 13.09 1.81
C SER A 216 -25.94 13.25 3.09
N LEU A 217 -25.70 14.34 3.82
CA LEU A 217 -26.44 14.70 5.02
C LEU A 217 -26.64 16.21 5.15
N ALA A 218 -27.64 16.62 5.92
CA ALA A 218 -27.86 18.03 6.24
C ALA A 218 -28.38 18.20 7.67
N LEU A 219 -27.87 19.22 8.37
CA LEU A 219 -28.49 19.70 9.61
C LEU A 219 -29.57 20.73 9.25
N LEU A 220 -30.80 20.49 9.68
CA LEU A 220 -31.99 21.24 9.31
C LEU A 220 -32.77 21.69 10.56
N LYS A 221 -33.62 22.71 10.43
CA LYS A 221 -34.65 22.96 11.45
C LYS A 221 -35.81 21.98 11.24
N PRO A 222 -36.56 21.63 12.29
CA PRO A 222 -37.73 20.76 12.15
C PRO A 222 -38.72 21.30 11.11
N GLY A 223 -39.00 20.50 10.07
CA GLY A 223 -39.94 20.84 8.99
C GLY A 223 -39.30 21.47 7.75
N ASP A 224 -38.01 21.82 7.78
CA ASP A 224 -37.28 22.24 6.59
C ASP A 224 -37.11 21.06 5.61
N ALA A 225 -37.14 21.33 4.31
CA ALA A 225 -36.91 20.30 3.28
C ALA A 225 -35.42 19.96 3.15
N TYR A 226 -35.12 18.73 2.71
CA TYR A 226 -33.76 18.33 2.39
C TYR A 226 -33.19 19.20 1.25
N PRO A 227 -32.01 19.81 1.41
CA PRO A 227 -31.44 20.71 0.41
C PRO A 227 -31.03 19.93 -0.84
N GLN A 228 -31.26 20.50 -2.02
CA GLN A 228 -30.67 19.99 -3.26
C GLN A 228 -29.25 20.54 -3.44
N ALA A 229 -28.37 19.79 -4.10
CA ALA A 229 -27.02 20.23 -4.44
C ALA A 229 -27.10 21.45 -5.39
N ALA A 230 -26.95 22.66 -4.86
CA ALA A 230 -26.97 23.88 -5.66
C ALA A 230 -25.64 24.05 -6.40
N ARG A 231 -25.58 23.68 -7.68
CA ARG A 231 -24.47 24.05 -8.56
C ARG A 231 -24.71 25.46 -9.10
N THR A 232 -23.87 26.42 -8.72
CA THR A 232 -24.00 27.83 -9.14
C THR A 232 -23.16 28.11 -10.39
N CYS A 233 -23.77 28.77 -11.38
CA CYS A 233 -23.08 29.29 -12.55
C CYS A 233 -22.89 30.81 -12.41
N GLY A 234 -21.68 31.31 -12.67
CA GLY A 234 -21.36 32.74 -12.55
C GLY A 234 -21.97 33.58 -13.68
N PHE A 235 -22.52 34.74 -13.36
CA PHE A 235 -23.08 35.65 -14.36
C PHE A 235 -21.99 36.20 -15.30
N GLY A 236 -22.18 36.01 -16.61
CA GLY A 236 -21.21 36.35 -17.66
C GLY A 236 -19.99 35.42 -17.73
N ALA A 237 -19.96 34.34 -16.96
CA ALA A 237 -18.89 33.35 -16.96
C ALA A 237 -19.28 32.10 -17.77
N LEU A 238 -18.26 31.36 -18.24
CA LEU A 238 -18.45 30.02 -18.80
C LEU A 238 -18.57 29.02 -17.65
N CYS A 239 -19.58 28.16 -17.73
CA CYS A 239 -19.86 27.08 -16.82
C CYS A 239 -19.84 25.77 -17.59
N GLU A 240 -19.01 24.84 -17.14
CA GLU A 240 -18.96 23.49 -17.72
C GLU A 240 -20.25 22.75 -17.37
N ALA A 241 -20.93 22.19 -18.37
CA ALA A 241 -22.28 21.66 -18.20
C ALA A 241 -22.28 20.39 -17.33
N GLU A 242 -21.21 19.60 -17.39
CA GLU A 242 -20.98 18.42 -16.56
C GLU A 242 -20.80 18.74 -15.08
N ALA A 243 -20.48 20.00 -14.73
CA ALA A 243 -20.33 20.45 -13.35
C ALA A 243 -21.65 20.96 -12.74
N LEU A 244 -22.74 20.95 -13.51
CA LEU A 244 -24.07 21.40 -13.10
C LEU A 244 -24.94 20.22 -12.65
N ALA A 245 -26.17 20.49 -12.17
CA ALA A 245 -27.04 19.43 -11.66
C ALA A 245 -27.63 18.61 -12.82
N LEU A 246 -27.06 17.43 -13.08
CA LEU A 246 -27.56 16.47 -14.04
C LEU A 246 -28.66 15.60 -13.41
N THR A 247 -29.81 15.47 -14.06
CA THR A 247 -30.97 14.72 -13.55
C THR A 247 -31.59 13.86 -14.66
N GLY A 248 -32.22 12.75 -14.28
CA GLY A 248 -32.76 11.77 -15.22
C GLY A 248 -31.64 10.84 -15.73
N GLN A 249 -31.55 10.64 -17.04
CA GLN A 249 -30.49 9.86 -17.69
C GLN A 249 -29.23 10.68 -18.01
N MET A 250 -29.22 11.97 -17.64
CA MET A 250 -28.07 12.84 -17.85
C MET A 250 -26.84 12.37 -17.08
N HIS A 251 -25.66 12.35 -17.72
CA HIS A 251 -24.40 11.94 -17.12
C HIS A 251 -23.20 12.69 -17.74
N LEU A 252 -22.07 12.68 -17.02
CA LEU A 252 -20.77 13.13 -17.53
C LEU A 252 -20.26 12.12 -18.56
N ALA A 253 -19.86 12.60 -19.74
CA ALA A 253 -19.25 11.80 -20.79
C ALA A 253 -17.96 12.46 -21.33
N THR A 254 -17.06 11.65 -21.90
CA THR A 254 -15.73 12.06 -22.35
C THR A 254 -15.30 11.38 -23.67
N ASP A 255 -16.21 10.67 -24.32
CA ASP A 255 -15.96 9.79 -25.48
C ASP A 255 -15.91 10.53 -26.84
N HIS A 256 -15.91 11.85 -26.81
CA HIS A 256 -15.77 12.73 -27.98
C HIS A 256 -14.68 13.78 -27.75
N LEU A 257 -14.10 14.33 -28.82
CA LEU A 257 -12.98 15.26 -28.76
C LEU A 257 -13.44 16.73 -28.76
N ASN A 258 -12.53 17.65 -28.41
CA ASN A 258 -12.68 19.11 -28.51
C ASN A 258 -13.73 19.77 -27.59
N TYR A 259 -14.14 19.11 -26.51
CA TYR A 259 -14.91 19.70 -25.40
C TYR A 259 -14.02 20.59 -24.50
N THR A 260 -14.63 21.38 -23.62
CA THR A 260 -13.99 22.18 -22.56
C THR A 260 -14.17 21.49 -21.20
N GLY A 261 -13.42 21.90 -20.18
CA GLY A 261 -13.59 21.27 -18.86
C GLY A 261 -13.14 19.81 -18.77
N ASN A 262 -13.88 19.05 -17.95
CA ASN A 262 -13.59 17.64 -17.61
C ASN A 262 -14.36 16.65 -18.49
N GLY A 263 -15.27 17.13 -19.33
CA GLY A 263 -16.09 16.34 -20.22
C GLY A 263 -17.23 17.17 -20.78
N PHE A 264 -18.38 16.54 -20.95
CA PHE A 264 -19.62 17.20 -21.34
C PHE A 264 -20.83 16.47 -20.73
N ALA A 265 -21.97 17.16 -20.65
CA ALA A 265 -23.23 16.56 -20.25
C ALA A 265 -23.88 15.85 -21.45
N ALA A 266 -24.07 14.54 -21.31
CA ALA A 266 -24.76 13.67 -22.27
C ALA A 266 -26.03 13.08 -21.64
N GLY A 267 -26.90 12.48 -22.47
CA GLY A 267 -28.02 11.67 -21.97
C GLY A 267 -29.40 12.33 -22.00
N PHE A 268 -29.65 13.28 -22.91
CA PHE A 268 -31.00 13.81 -23.17
C PHE A 268 -31.85 12.78 -23.95
N GLU A 269 -32.19 11.65 -23.34
CA GLU A 269 -32.80 10.48 -23.99
C GLU A 269 -34.29 10.28 -23.60
N GLY A 270 -34.65 10.63 -22.39
CA GLY A 270 -35.98 10.63 -21.77
C GLY A 270 -36.61 12.02 -21.65
N VAL A 271 -37.91 12.07 -21.39
CA VAL A 271 -38.61 13.32 -21.06
C VAL A 271 -38.38 13.61 -19.58
N GLY A 272 -37.93 14.83 -19.26
CA GLY A 272 -37.58 15.23 -17.90
C GLY A 272 -36.08 15.21 -17.59
N ASP A 273 -35.26 14.62 -18.47
CA ASP A 273 -33.80 14.71 -18.37
C ASP A 273 -33.37 16.18 -18.41
N SER A 274 -32.54 16.59 -17.46
CA SER A 274 -32.24 18.02 -17.32
C SER A 274 -30.89 18.36 -16.71
N ILE A 275 -30.41 19.56 -17.07
CA ILE A 275 -29.26 20.25 -16.49
C ILE A 275 -29.78 21.47 -15.72
N GLY A 276 -29.64 21.47 -14.40
CA GLY A 276 -30.09 22.52 -13.49
C GLY A 276 -28.95 23.30 -12.83
N PHE A 277 -29.13 24.60 -12.62
CA PHE A 277 -28.15 25.44 -11.91
C PHE A 277 -28.78 26.71 -11.36
N ALA A 278 -28.11 27.34 -10.39
CA ALA A 278 -28.48 28.66 -9.89
C ALA A 278 -27.57 29.75 -10.50
N ILE A 279 -28.09 30.96 -10.68
CA ILE A 279 -27.33 32.12 -11.17
C ILE A 279 -27.77 33.41 -10.48
N ASP A 280 -26.81 34.21 -10.03
CA ASP A 280 -27.06 35.54 -9.47
C ASP A 280 -27.02 36.61 -10.57
N ALA A 281 -28.19 37.12 -10.95
CA ALA A 281 -28.28 38.20 -11.93
C ALA A 281 -28.10 39.56 -11.23
N PRO A 282 -27.27 40.46 -11.76
CA PRO A 282 -26.98 41.76 -11.13
C PRO A 282 -28.18 42.72 -11.13
N ALA A 283 -29.16 42.50 -12.01
CA ALA A 283 -30.41 43.23 -12.08
C ALA A 283 -31.51 42.32 -12.65
N ALA A 284 -32.77 42.74 -12.56
CA ALA A 284 -33.86 42.07 -13.26
C ALA A 284 -33.87 42.49 -14.74
N GLY A 285 -34.00 41.55 -15.68
CA GLY A 285 -33.99 41.87 -17.09
C GLY A 285 -33.89 40.67 -18.03
N ASP A 286 -33.87 40.97 -19.34
CA ASP A 286 -33.65 39.99 -20.40
C ASP A 286 -32.15 39.82 -20.66
N TYR A 287 -31.73 38.56 -20.63
CA TYR A 287 -30.37 38.09 -20.81
C TYR A 287 -30.33 37.03 -21.92
N GLU A 288 -29.12 36.60 -22.27
CA GLU A 288 -28.87 35.57 -23.26
C GLU A 288 -28.15 34.39 -22.61
N LEU A 289 -28.71 33.19 -22.75
CA LEU A 289 -28.01 31.94 -22.52
C LEU A 289 -27.32 31.52 -23.82
N THR A 290 -26.03 31.24 -23.77
CA THR A 290 -25.30 30.58 -24.86
C THR A 290 -24.85 29.20 -24.38
N ALA A 291 -25.20 28.14 -25.11
CA ALA A 291 -24.73 26.78 -24.86
C ALA A 291 -23.86 26.28 -26.01
N ARG A 292 -22.77 25.58 -25.70
CA ARG A 292 -21.93 24.85 -26.65
C ARG A 292 -22.46 23.43 -26.71
N TYR A 293 -22.89 22.98 -27.88
CA TYR A 293 -23.53 21.67 -28.04
C TYR A 293 -22.97 20.88 -29.21
N ALA A 294 -23.14 19.56 -29.16
CA ALA A 294 -22.92 18.63 -30.26
C ALA A 294 -24.21 17.84 -30.55
N ASN A 295 -24.55 17.72 -31.82
CA ASN A 295 -25.64 16.86 -32.30
C ASN A 295 -25.10 16.10 -33.52
N GLY A 296 -24.63 14.87 -33.28
CA GLY A 296 -24.08 14.01 -34.33
C GLY A 296 -25.13 13.37 -35.23
N PHE A 297 -26.43 13.56 -34.96
CA PHE A 297 -27.50 13.05 -35.82
C PHE A 297 -27.75 13.94 -37.03
N ALA A 298 -28.34 13.38 -38.09
CA ALA A 298 -28.71 14.12 -39.29
C ALA A 298 -29.97 15.00 -39.12
N SER A 299 -30.72 14.81 -38.02
CA SER A 299 -31.94 15.56 -37.68
C SER A 299 -31.70 16.57 -36.56
N GLN A 300 -32.46 17.66 -36.56
CA GLN A 300 -32.42 18.65 -35.47
C GLN A 300 -32.81 18.01 -34.13
N ALA A 301 -32.03 18.31 -33.09
CA ALA A 301 -32.34 18.02 -31.71
C ALA A 301 -32.88 19.29 -31.00
N GLY A 302 -33.31 19.19 -29.75
CA GLY A 302 -33.63 20.37 -28.94
C GLY A 302 -33.80 20.06 -27.47
N VAL A 303 -33.75 21.13 -26.67
CA VAL A 303 -34.09 21.14 -25.24
C VAL A 303 -34.84 22.43 -24.92
N THR A 304 -35.55 22.47 -23.81
CA THR A 304 -36.26 23.66 -23.36
C THR A 304 -35.59 24.30 -22.15
N LEU A 305 -35.29 25.59 -22.24
CA LEU A 305 -34.82 26.42 -21.14
C LEU A 305 -35.99 26.86 -20.26
N ARG A 306 -35.89 26.67 -18.95
CA ARG A 306 -36.87 27.10 -17.95
C ARG A 306 -36.18 27.89 -16.84
N VAL A 307 -36.87 28.91 -16.34
CA VAL A 307 -36.50 29.62 -15.11
C VAL A 307 -37.63 29.38 -14.11
N GLU A 308 -37.29 29.04 -12.88
CA GLU A 308 -38.28 28.80 -11.83
C GLU A 308 -39.21 30.02 -11.66
N GLY A 309 -40.52 29.79 -11.69
CA GLY A 309 -41.52 30.87 -11.64
C GLY A 309 -41.62 31.74 -12.90
N GLY A 310 -40.89 31.42 -13.97
CA GLY A 310 -40.77 32.21 -15.20
C GLY A 310 -41.22 31.51 -16.48
N SER A 311 -40.87 32.09 -17.64
CA SER A 311 -41.19 31.57 -18.97
C SER A 311 -40.31 30.38 -19.39
N SER A 312 -40.82 29.54 -20.29
CA SER A 312 -40.05 28.46 -20.92
C SER A 312 -39.73 28.80 -22.39
N THR A 313 -38.48 28.59 -22.81
CA THR A 313 -37.97 28.94 -24.15
C THR A 313 -37.35 27.71 -24.81
N PRO A 314 -37.89 27.21 -25.94
CA PRO A 314 -37.26 26.11 -26.69
C PRO A 314 -35.93 26.53 -27.31
N ILE A 315 -34.94 25.63 -27.27
CA ILE A 315 -33.61 25.79 -27.85
C ILE A 315 -33.41 24.75 -28.96
N PRO A 316 -33.50 25.12 -30.25
CA PRO A 316 -33.25 24.21 -31.34
C PRO A 316 -31.74 23.96 -31.51
N MET A 317 -31.35 22.69 -31.63
CA MET A 317 -29.97 22.23 -31.77
C MET A 317 -29.76 21.47 -33.10
N PRO A 318 -29.53 22.19 -34.22
CA PRO A 318 -29.27 21.59 -35.53
C PRO A 318 -28.10 20.60 -35.57
N PRO A 319 -28.02 19.69 -36.57
CA PRO A 319 -26.87 18.82 -36.77
C PRO A 319 -25.53 19.57 -36.78
N THR A 320 -24.59 19.13 -35.96
CA THR A 320 -23.23 19.68 -35.93
C THR A 320 -22.32 19.01 -36.95
N GLY A 321 -22.67 17.79 -37.38
CA GLY A 321 -22.01 17.00 -38.43
C GLY A 321 -21.44 15.69 -37.89
N ASN A 322 -20.80 15.75 -36.72
CA ASN A 322 -20.37 14.60 -35.91
C ASN A 322 -20.31 15.01 -34.43
N TRP A 323 -20.06 14.05 -33.55
CA TRP A 323 -20.02 14.27 -32.11
C TRP A 323 -18.77 14.98 -31.58
N ASP A 324 -17.69 15.05 -32.37
CA ASP A 324 -16.46 15.80 -32.04
C ASP A 324 -16.52 17.29 -32.44
N THR A 325 -17.62 17.71 -33.08
CA THR A 325 -17.84 19.06 -33.60
C THR A 325 -18.86 19.80 -32.74
N TRP A 326 -18.40 20.82 -32.05
CA TRP A 326 -19.20 21.61 -31.11
C TRP A 326 -19.56 22.98 -31.71
N LYS A 327 -20.83 23.38 -31.59
CA LYS A 327 -21.33 24.69 -32.07
C LYS A 327 -22.05 25.44 -30.94
N PRO A 328 -22.01 26.78 -30.92
CA PRO A 328 -22.83 27.55 -29.99
C PRO A 328 -24.30 27.59 -30.45
N VAL A 329 -25.22 27.65 -29.49
CA VAL A 329 -26.63 28.01 -29.66
C VAL A 329 -27.02 29.03 -28.59
N THR A 330 -27.84 30.02 -28.94
CA THR A 330 -28.29 31.04 -27.99
C THR A 330 -29.81 31.01 -27.78
N ALA A 331 -30.24 31.39 -26.58
CA ALA A 331 -31.64 31.55 -26.22
C ALA A 331 -31.82 32.75 -25.28
N ARG A 332 -32.96 33.44 -25.39
CA ARG A 332 -33.31 34.52 -24.47
C ARG A 332 -33.80 33.96 -23.15
N VAL A 333 -33.37 34.57 -22.06
CA VAL A 333 -33.75 34.21 -20.69
C VAL A 333 -34.05 35.46 -19.87
N HIS A 334 -35.21 35.48 -19.22
CA HIS A 334 -35.59 36.57 -18.32
C HIS A 334 -35.23 36.16 -16.89
N LEU A 335 -34.45 36.99 -16.19
CA LEU A 335 -34.02 36.73 -14.81
C LEU A 335 -34.46 37.88 -13.90
N ALA A 336 -34.85 37.55 -12.66
CA ALA A 336 -35.03 38.52 -11.59
C ALA A 336 -33.67 38.96 -11.01
N ALA A 337 -33.60 40.10 -10.31
CA ALA A 337 -32.38 40.49 -9.60
C ALA A 337 -32.08 39.52 -8.44
N GLY A 338 -30.82 39.12 -8.28
CA GLY A 338 -30.41 38.12 -7.30
C GLY A 338 -30.44 36.69 -7.86
N THR A 339 -30.58 35.70 -6.99
CA THR A 339 -30.49 34.28 -7.36
C THR A 339 -31.70 33.82 -8.16
N ASN A 340 -31.45 33.14 -9.28
CA ASN A 340 -32.45 32.50 -10.13
C ASN A 340 -32.09 31.03 -10.34
N HIS A 341 -33.08 30.14 -10.37
CA HIS A 341 -32.89 28.73 -10.72
C HIS A 341 -33.26 28.50 -12.19
N VAL A 342 -32.31 27.96 -12.94
CA VAL A 342 -32.39 27.75 -14.38
C VAL A 342 -32.24 26.28 -14.70
N THR A 343 -33.02 25.79 -15.67
CA THR A 343 -33.01 24.39 -16.08
C THR A 343 -33.07 24.27 -17.61
N LEU A 344 -32.14 23.52 -18.21
CA LEU A 344 -32.28 22.99 -19.57
C LEU A 344 -32.88 21.59 -19.46
N VAL A 345 -34.11 21.40 -19.93
CA VAL A 345 -34.84 20.12 -19.78
C VAL A 345 -35.38 19.64 -21.11
N ARG A 346 -35.30 18.34 -21.35
CA ARG A 346 -35.96 17.70 -22.49
C ARG A 346 -37.45 17.51 -22.22
N GLN A 347 -38.29 18.21 -22.96
CA GLN A 347 -39.75 18.07 -22.88
C GLN A 347 -40.26 17.06 -23.91
N ALA A 348 -41.51 16.61 -23.76
CA ALA A 348 -42.15 15.71 -24.73
C ALA A 348 -42.25 16.30 -26.15
N THR A 349 -42.17 17.63 -26.26
CA THR A 349 -42.16 18.37 -27.55
C THR A 349 -40.77 18.53 -28.15
N ASP A 350 -39.71 18.21 -27.40
CA ASP A 350 -38.33 18.31 -27.87
C ASP A 350 -37.94 17.01 -28.59
N ALA A 351 -37.31 17.14 -29.75
CA ALA A 351 -36.91 15.99 -30.58
C ALA A 351 -35.41 15.68 -30.42
N GLY A 352 -35.02 14.43 -30.68
CA GLY A 352 -33.61 14.02 -30.73
C GLY A 352 -32.91 13.99 -29.38
N ASN A 353 -31.58 13.89 -29.43
CA ASN A 353 -30.63 13.93 -28.32
C ASN A 353 -29.45 14.82 -28.75
N ALA A 354 -28.86 15.54 -27.80
CA ALA A 354 -27.70 16.41 -28.01
C ALA A 354 -26.83 16.39 -26.74
N ASN A 355 -25.52 16.63 -26.91
CA ASN A 355 -24.59 16.79 -25.80
C ASN A 355 -24.35 18.27 -25.56
N ILE A 356 -24.28 18.70 -24.30
CA ILE A 356 -23.95 20.07 -23.92
C ILE A 356 -22.61 20.05 -23.24
N ASP A 357 -21.68 20.81 -23.78
CA ASP A 357 -20.31 20.93 -23.27
C ASP A 357 -20.23 22.04 -22.22
N SER A 358 -20.57 23.26 -22.60
CA SER A 358 -20.49 24.42 -21.71
C SER A 358 -21.64 25.39 -21.95
N LEU A 359 -21.94 26.24 -20.97
CA LEU A 359 -22.95 27.28 -21.08
C LEU A 359 -22.55 28.57 -20.36
N ALA A 360 -23.15 29.68 -20.76
CA ALA A 360 -22.98 30.99 -20.10
C ALA A 360 -24.30 31.76 -20.17
N ILE A 361 -24.64 32.52 -19.13
CA ILE A 361 -25.73 33.50 -19.17
C ILE A 361 -25.17 34.89 -18.88
N GLY A 362 -25.48 35.86 -19.74
CA GLY A 362 -25.06 37.25 -19.55
C GLY A 362 -25.88 38.21 -20.41
N PRO A 363 -25.49 39.50 -20.48
CA PRO A 363 -26.09 40.46 -21.41
C PRO A 363 -26.09 39.94 -22.86
N ALA A 364 -27.05 40.37 -23.69
CA ALA A 364 -27.09 39.96 -25.09
C ALA A 364 -25.74 40.23 -25.80
N GLY A 365 -25.20 39.22 -26.50
CA GLY A 365 -23.87 39.28 -27.13
C GLY A 365 -22.72 38.84 -26.23
N THR A 366 -22.99 38.36 -25.01
CA THR A 366 -21.97 37.72 -24.15
C THR A 366 -21.32 36.53 -24.87
N GLY A 367 -22.09 35.79 -25.67
CA GLY A 367 -21.62 34.55 -26.30
C GLY A 367 -21.15 33.53 -25.26
N LEU A 368 -20.30 32.60 -25.70
CA LEU A 368 -19.48 31.81 -24.78
C LEU A 368 -18.14 32.53 -24.61
N PRO A 369 -17.81 33.04 -23.40
CA PRO A 369 -16.47 33.49 -23.11
C PRO A 369 -15.46 32.41 -23.50
N ALA A 370 -14.27 32.78 -23.97
CA ALA A 370 -13.18 31.81 -24.13
C ALA A 370 -13.04 31.07 -22.78
N PRO A 371 -12.80 29.75 -22.78
CA PRO A 371 -12.48 29.04 -21.55
C PRO A 371 -11.37 29.83 -20.90
N GLY A 372 -11.67 30.50 -19.78
CA GLY A 372 -10.62 31.07 -18.97
C GLY A 372 -9.73 29.88 -18.69
N GLY A 373 -8.47 29.90 -19.15
CA GLY A 373 -7.53 28.87 -18.76
C GLY A 373 -7.68 28.78 -17.25
N THR A 374 -8.18 27.63 -16.77
CA THR A 374 -8.68 27.50 -15.40
C THR A 374 -7.60 28.11 -14.53
N ALA A 375 -7.96 29.18 -13.83
CA ALA A 375 -7.02 29.86 -12.97
C ALA A 375 -6.62 28.84 -11.91
N GLY A 376 -5.49 28.14 -12.12
CA GLY A 376 -5.00 27.17 -11.15
C GLY A 376 -4.83 27.84 -9.80
N GLY A 377 -4.96 27.04 -8.74
CA GLY A 377 -4.71 27.48 -7.38
C GLY A 377 -3.40 28.28 -7.28
N ALA A 378 -3.40 29.29 -6.41
CA ALA A 378 -2.22 30.12 -6.19
C ALA A 378 -1.08 29.24 -5.64
N CYS A 379 0.04 29.22 -6.36
CA CYS A 379 1.24 28.49 -6.01
C CYS A 379 2.28 29.46 -5.43
N GLY A 380 2.47 29.40 -4.11
CA GLY A 380 3.41 30.27 -3.40
C GLY A 380 4.86 30.01 -3.79
N PHE A 381 5.61 31.06 -4.10
CA PHE A 381 7.04 30.97 -4.35
C PHE A 381 7.78 30.35 -3.15
N GLY A 382 8.64 29.36 -3.41
CA GLY A 382 9.38 28.61 -2.39
C GLY A 382 8.61 27.43 -1.78
N GLY A 383 7.33 27.26 -2.11
CA GLY A 383 6.49 26.15 -1.67
C GLY A 383 6.26 25.09 -2.75
N ILE A 384 5.73 23.94 -2.31
CA ILE A 384 5.21 22.88 -3.17
C ILE A 384 3.72 23.13 -3.41
N CYS A 385 3.28 22.89 -4.64
CA CYS A 385 1.91 23.06 -5.08
C CYS A 385 1.42 21.77 -5.74
N GLU A 386 0.30 21.26 -5.25
CA GLU A 386 -0.33 20.04 -5.73
C GLU A 386 -0.92 20.26 -7.14
N ALA A 387 -0.62 19.34 -8.07
CA ALA A 387 -0.97 19.48 -9.47
C ALA A 387 -2.47 19.33 -9.73
N GLU A 388 -3.19 18.59 -8.90
CA GLU A 388 -4.64 18.48 -8.92
C GLU A 388 -5.34 19.79 -8.54
N SER A 389 -4.62 20.75 -7.95
CA SER A 389 -5.11 22.11 -7.70
C SER A 389 -4.82 23.08 -8.86
N ALA A 390 -4.11 22.63 -9.90
CA ALA A 390 -3.75 23.47 -11.04
C ALA A 390 -4.91 23.60 -12.05
N GLY A 391 -4.78 24.55 -12.97
CA GLY A 391 -5.72 24.73 -14.06
C GLY A 391 -5.52 23.68 -15.14
N LEU A 392 -6.37 22.66 -15.20
CA LEU A 392 -6.30 21.58 -16.19
C LEU A 392 -7.23 21.86 -17.39
N SER A 393 -6.76 21.53 -18.60
CA SER A 393 -7.55 21.66 -19.83
C SER A 393 -6.97 20.80 -20.98
N GLY A 394 -7.73 20.65 -22.06
CA GLY A 394 -7.26 20.00 -23.29
C GLY A 394 -7.01 18.49 -23.17
N GLY A 395 -7.66 17.82 -22.22
CA GLY A 395 -7.51 16.39 -21.93
C GLY A 395 -6.85 16.10 -20.57
N ALA A 396 -6.15 17.09 -19.99
CA ALA A 396 -5.60 16.96 -18.65
C ALA A 396 -6.73 16.92 -17.60
N ARG A 397 -6.62 16.02 -16.62
CA ARG A 397 -7.65 15.74 -15.60
C ARG A 397 -7.02 15.30 -14.28
N THR A 398 -7.75 15.39 -13.18
CA THR A 398 -7.31 14.84 -11.89
C THR A 398 -7.51 13.32 -11.85
N ALA A 399 -6.56 12.59 -11.28
CA ALA A 399 -6.65 11.14 -11.10
C ALA A 399 -6.04 10.70 -9.75
N LYS A 400 -6.32 9.44 -9.37
CA LYS A 400 -5.92 8.82 -8.08
C LYS A 400 -5.62 7.31 -8.23
N ASP A 401 -5.54 6.82 -9.47
CA ASP A 401 -5.45 5.40 -9.83
C ASP A 401 -4.02 4.82 -9.77
N HIS A 402 -3.09 5.59 -9.19
CA HIS A 402 -1.70 5.22 -8.95
C HIS A 402 -1.28 5.60 -7.53
N ASN A 403 -0.29 4.92 -6.98
CA ASN A 403 0.22 5.16 -5.63
C ASN A 403 1.32 6.22 -5.59
N GLY A 404 1.70 6.68 -4.40
CA GLY A 404 2.89 7.51 -4.20
C GLY A 404 2.78 8.98 -4.61
N TYR A 405 1.58 9.48 -4.89
CA TYR A 405 1.30 10.92 -5.04
C TYR A 405 1.19 11.62 -3.67
N SER A 406 1.33 12.94 -3.62
CA SER A 406 1.01 13.79 -2.46
C SER A 406 -0.37 14.44 -2.59
N GLY A 407 -0.89 14.98 -1.50
CA GLY A 407 -2.17 15.66 -1.54
C GLY A 407 -3.34 14.70 -1.76
N LYS A 408 -4.27 15.07 -2.66
CA LYS A 408 -5.54 14.36 -2.89
C LYS A 408 -5.58 13.63 -4.23
N GLY A 409 -4.57 13.80 -5.07
CA GLY A 409 -4.48 13.17 -6.39
C GLY A 409 -3.31 13.71 -7.18
N PHE A 410 -3.37 13.57 -8.50
CA PHE A 410 -2.38 14.11 -9.42
C PHE A 410 -3.05 14.54 -10.74
N ALA A 411 -2.34 15.30 -11.56
CA ALA A 411 -2.77 15.66 -12.92
C ALA A 411 -2.33 14.59 -13.93
N ALA A 412 -3.29 13.91 -14.53
CA ALA A 412 -3.14 12.92 -15.60
C ALA A 412 -3.63 13.47 -16.95
N GLY A 413 -3.72 12.60 -17.96
CA GLY A 413 -4.36 12.93 -19.24
C GLY A 413 -3.48 13.63 -20.27
N PHE A 414 -2.17 13.69 -20.00
CA PHE A 414 -1.19 14.24 -20.95
C PHE A 414 -0.89 13.31 -22.14
N ASP A 415 -1.69 12.27 -22.37
CA ASP A 415 -1.71 11.42 -23.56
C ASP A 415 -2.44 12.08 -24.75
N VAL A 416 -3.15 13.19 -24.53
CA VAL A 416 -3.83 13.95 -25.59
C VAL A 416 -3.00 15.17 -26.02
N VAL A 417 -2.87 15.38 -27.33
CA VAL A 417 -2.24 16.57 -27.92
C VAL A 417 -2.96 17.83 -27.43
N GLY A 418 -2.21 18.82 -26.96
CA GLY A 418 -2.81 20.07 -26.48
C GLY A 418 -3.31 20.04 -25.05
N SER A 419 -3.14 18.91 -24.34
CA SER A 419 -3.29 18.84 -22.87
C SER A 419 -2.42 19.88 -22.20
N ARG A 420 -3.00 20.59 -21.23
CA ARG A 420 -2.39 21.72 -20.55
C ARG A 420 -2.67 21.71 -19.06
N MET A 421 -1.64 22.03 -18.30
CA MET A 421 -1.73 22.40 -16.90
C MET A 421 -1.18 23.81 -16.69
N THR A 422 -1.91 24.66 -15.98
CA THR A 422 -1.54 26.04 -15.67
C THR A 422 -1.41 26.22 -14.16
N VAL A 423 -0.22 26.56 -13.69
CA VAL A 423 0.09 26.88 -12.30
C VAL A 423 0.21 28.40 -12.16
N ARG A 424 -0.51 29.01 -11.21
CA ARG A 424 -0.42 30.44 -10.93
C ARG A 424 0.62 30.73 -9.86
N ALA A 425 1.83 31.10 -10.25
CA ALA A 425 2.88 31.51 -9.32
C ALA A 425 2.49 32.82 -8.62
N VAL A 426 2.57 32.88 -7.30
CA VAL A 426 2.33 34.10 -6.49
C VAL A 426 3.53 34.38 -5.57
N GLY A 427 3.75 35.65 -5.27
CA GLY A 427 4.81 36.06 -4.35
C GLY A 427 6.23 35.92 -4.91
N VAL A 428 6.40 35.94 -6.24
CA VAL A 428 7.72 35.92 -6.88
C VAL A 428 8.49 37.20 -6.47
N PRO A 429 9.69 37.10 -5.84
CA PRO A 429 10.31 38.25 -5.20
C PRO A 429 10.67 39.41 -6.15
N ALA A 430 11.16 39.09 -7.34
CA ALA A 430 11.56 40.06 -8.36
C ALA A 430 11.53 39.42 -9.75
N ALA A 431 11.63 40.21 -10.82
CA ALA A 431 11.80 39.66 -12.15
C ALA A 431 13.17 38.95 -12.26
N GLY A 432 13.20 37.72 -12.78
CA GLY A 432 14.45 36.94 -12.84
C GLY A 432 14.27 35.50 -13.33
N THR A 433 15.37 34.75 -13.32
CA THR A 433 15.40 33.31 -13.64
C THR A 433 15.29 32.49 -12.36
N TYR A 434 14.36 31.53 -12.37
CA TYR A 434 14.01 30.68 -11.24
C TYR A 434 13.97 29.22 -11.67
N SER A 435 14.02 28.31 -10.70
CA SER A 435 13.91 26.87 -10.93
C SER A 435 12.45 26.45 -10.82
N LEU A 436 11.92 25.88 -11.90
CA LEU A 436 10.69 25.09 -11.90
C LEU A 436 11.06 23.64 -11.61
N GLN A 437 10.60 23.13 -10.48
CA GLN A 437 10.72 21.73 -10.10
C GLN A 437 9.39 21.03 -10.41
N LEU A 438 9.46 19.88 -11.06
CA LEU A 438 8.31 19.10 -11.51
C LEU A 438 8.47 17.67 -11.04
N ARG A 439 7.58 17.20 -10.16
CA ARG A 439 7.47 15.79 -9.79
C ARG A 439 6.47 15.10 -10.69
N TYR A 440 6.88 13.99 -11.29
CA TYR A 440 6.06 13.26 -12.26
C TYR A 440 6.35 11.76 -12.23
N ALA A 441 5.40 10.99 -12.76
CA ALA A 441 5.56 9.59 -13.10
C ALA A 441 5.45 9.40 -14.63
N ARG A 442 6.26 8.47 -15.14
CA ARG A 442 6.26 8.04 -16.53
C ARG A 442 6.68 6.57 -16.59
N GLY A 443 5.70 5.67 -16.45
CA GLY A 443 5.91 4.22 -16.49
C GLY A 443 6.30 3.65 -17.87
N LEU A 444 6.68 4.49 -18.84
CA LEU A 444 7.11 4.08 -20.17
C LEU A 444 8.64 4.03 -20.25
N LYS A 445 9.19 3.03 -20.96
CA LYS A 445 10.64 2.78 -21.03
C LYS A 445 11.44 3.83 -21.83
N THR A 446 10.78 4.78 -22.49
CA THR A 446 11.42 5.85 -23.28
C THR A 446 11.19 7.22 -22.65
N PRO A 447 12.15 8.17 -22.73
CA PRO A 447 11.94 9.53 -22.25
C PRO A 447 10.74 10.22 -22.93
N GLY A 448 10.01 11.03 -22.17
CA GLY A 448 8.96 11.93 -22.66
C GLY A 448 9.44 13.38 -22.70
N ALA A 449 8.58 14.29 -23.17
CA ALA A 449 8.87 15.72 -23.13
C ALA A 449 7.59 16.56 -23.03
N VAL A 450 7.67 17.66 -22.29
CA VAL A 450 6.62 18.71 -22.23
C VAL A 450 7.21 20.06 -22.60
N THR A 451 6.35 20.99 -23.00
CA THR A 451 6.72 22.40 -23.13
C THR A 451 6.35 23.17 -21.88
N VAL A 452 7.26 24.03 -21.42
CA VAL A 452 7.09 24.92 -20.28
C VAL A 452 7.05 26.35 -20.80
N GLN A 453 6.02 27.11 -20.46
CA GLN A 453 5.88 28.52 -20.84
C GLN A 453 5.52 29.36 -19.61
N ALA A 454 6.31 30.39 -19.32
CA ALA A 454 6.04 31.35 -18.27
C ALA A 454 5.44 32.64 -18.84
N GLY A 455 4.23 33.01 -18.40
CA GLY A 455 3.51 34.20 -18.87
C GLY A 455 3.35 34.21 -20.40
N THR A 456 3.76 35.30 -21.04
CA THR A 456 3.82 35.44 -22.51
C THR A 456 5.21 35.14 -23.09
N GLY A 457 6.12 34.58 -22.29
CA GLY A 457 7.47 34.25 -22.71
C GLY A 457 7.51 33.12 -23.74
N ALA A 458 8.70 32.87 -24.30
CA ALA A 458 8.92 31.73 -25.19
C ALA A 458 8.81 30.40 -24.42
N ALA A 459 8.20 29.40 -25.05
CA ALA A 459 8.15 28.06 -24.49
C ALA A 459 9.51 27.35 -24.62
N SER A 460 9.89 26.57 -23.62
CA SER A 460 11.06 25.69 -23.63
C SER A 460 10.66 24.22 -23.48
N THR A 461 11.45 23.29 -23.99
CA THR A 461 11.19 21.85 -23.86
C THR A 461 11.87 21.31 -22.61
N LEU A 462 11.12 20.57 -21.79
CA LEU A 462 11.62 19.82 -20.64
C LEU A 462 11.56 18.33 -20.94
N THR A 463 12.72 17.66 -20.97
CA THR A 463 12.83 16.22 -21.12
C THR A 463 12.55 15.52 -19.79
N LEU A 464 11.76 14.45 -19.86
CA LEU A 464 11.27 13.69 -18.72
C LEU A 464 11.75 12.24 -18.86
N PRO A 465 12.88 11.86 -18.25
CA PRO A 465 13.32 10.47 -18.27
C PRO A 465 12.30 9.51 -17.62
N PRO A 466 12.34 8.20 -17.96
CA PRO A 466 11.43 7.19 -17.41
C PRO A 466 11.43 7.11 -15.89
N THR A 467 10.32 6.60 -15.36
CA THR A 467 10.23 5.90 -14.07
C THR A 467 10.01 4.41 -14.34
N SER A 468 10.24 3.57 -13.34
CA SER A 468 10.13 2.11 -13.49
C SER A 468 8.72 1.66 -13.86
N ASP A 469 7.73 2.30 -13.24
CA ASP A 469 6.28 2.17 -13.45
C ASP A 469 5.56 3.51 -13.20
N TRP A 470 4.23 3.49 -13.12
CA TRP A 470 3.38 4.65 -12.87
C TRP A 470 3.18 4.99 -11.39
N ASP A 471 3.59 4.09 -10.48
CA ASP A 471 3.55 4.28 -9.02
C ASP A 471 4.89 4.82 -8.47
N SER A 472 5.92 4.84 -9.32
CA SER A 472 7.24 5.39 -9.05
C SER A 472 7.36 6.81 -9.60
N TRP A 473 7.87 7.71 -8.79
CA TRP A 473 7.89 9.15 -9.07
C TRP A 473 9.30 9.72 -9.05
N ARG A 474 9.51 10.79 -9.80
CA ARG A 474 10.77 11.53 -9.78
C ARG A 474 10.56 13.02 -9.94
N THR A 475 11.46 13.80 -9.35
CA THR A 475 11.50 15.24 -9.53
C THR A 475 12.61 15.64 -10.49
N VAL A 476 12.26 16.44 -11.49
CA VAL A 476 13.22 17.13 -12.38
C VAL A 476 13.12 18.63 -12.17
N ARG A 477 14.13 19.36 -12.65
CA ARG A 477 14.10 20.82 -12.63
C ARG A 477 14.51 21.43 -13.96
N THR A 478 13.95 22.60 -14.26
CA THR A 478 14.34 23.44 -15.39
C THR A 478 14.25 24.92 -15.03
N ASN A 479 14.93 25.77 -15.80
CA ASN A 479 14.91 27.20 -15.56
C ASN A 479 13.73 27.87 -16.29
N VAL A 480 13.04 28.76 -15.59
CA VAL A 480 11.97 29.61 -16.12
C VAL A 480 12.26 31.08 -15.79
N THR A 481 11.83 31.99 -16.66
CA THR A 481 11.94 33.44 -16.40
C THR A 481 10.57 33.98 -16.00
N LEU A 482 10.47 34.59 -14.81
CA LEU A 482 9.23 35.09 -14.26
C LEU A 482 9.34 36.60 -13.97
N PRO A 483 8.26 37.38 -14.13
CA PRO A 483 8.19 38.72 -13.57
C PRO A 483 8.09 38.66 -12.03
N GLY A 484 8.35 39.78 -11.35
CA GLY A 484 8.05 39.90 -9.93
C GLY A 484 6.54 39.91 -9.68
N GLY A 485 6.10 39.37 -8.55
CA GLY A 485 4.68 39.28 -8.17
C GLY A 485 4.03 37.97 -8.62
N THR A 486 3.05 38.07 -9.52
CA THR A 486 2.21 36.93 -9.96
C THR A 486 2.43 36.63 -11.44
N SER A 487 2.55 35.35 -11.80
CA SER A 487 2.67 34.92 -13.20
C SER A 487 2.16 33.49 -13.37
N ASP A 488 1.59 33.19 -14.53
CA ASP A 488 1.24 31.81 -14.87
C ASP A 488 2.46 31.07 -15.42
N VAL A 489 2.57 29.79 -15.08
CA VAL A 489 3.47 28.82 -15.70
C VAL A 489 2.62 27.71 -16.29
N ARG A 490 2.75 27.49 -17.60
CA ARG A 490 1.98 26.51 -18.35
C ARG A 490 2.86 25.34 -18.77
N LEU A 491 2.41 24.14 -18.48
CA LEU A 491 2.93 22.88 -18.98
C LEU A 491 1.98 22.42 -20.09
N SER A 492 2.49 22.22 -21.31
CA SER A 492 1.68 21.78 -22.45
C SER A 492 2.30 20.59 -23.14
N CYS A 493 1.47 19.66 -23.60
CA CYS A 493 1.91 18.54 -24.40
C CYS A 493 1.99 18.91 -25.90
N PRO A 494 3.20 18.95 -26.52
CA PRO A 494 3.35 19.42 -27.89
C PRO A 494 3.29 18.30 -28.95
N GLN A 495 3.27 17.02 -28.55
CA GLN A 495 3.52 15.88 -29.45
C GLN A 495 2.24 15.16 -29.89
N ALA A 496 2.12 14.86 -31.19
CA ALA A 496 1.12 13.95 -31.76
C ALA A 496 1.24 12.56 -31.11
N GLY A 497 0.15 12.06 -30.51
CA GLY A 497 0.15 10.80 -29.74
C GLY A 497 0.43 10.96 -28.24
N GLY A 498 0.61 12.19 -27.74
CA GLY A 498 0.69 12.48 -26.32
C GLY A 498 2.07 12.38 -25.68
N CYS A 499 2.22 13.01 -24.52
CA CYS A 499 3.42 13.05 -23.70
C CYS A 499 3.43 11.91 -22.68
N ALA A 500 2.24 11.41 -22.32
CA ALA A 500 2.00 10.29 -21.41
C ALA A 500 2.81 10.42 -20.11
N ILE A 501 2.38 11.38 -19.28
CA ILE A 501 2.93 11.62 -17.95
C ILE A 501 1.79 11.86 -16.95
N ASN A 502 2.07 11.56 -15.70
CA ASN A 502 1.29 12.00 -14.55
C ASN A 502 2.13 13.03 -13.79
N VAL A 503 1.57 14.19 -13.48
CA VAL A 503 2.25 15.26 -12.73
C VAL A 503 1.63 15.34 -11.36
N ASP A 504 2.46 15.23 -10.33
CA ASP A 504 2.04 15.23 -8.93
C ASP A 504 2.20 16.61 -8.30
N THR A 505 3.41 17.16 -8.34
CA THR A 505 3.68 18.45 -7.71
C THR A 505 4.55 19.36 -8.56
N VAL A 506 4.36 20.66 -8.35
CA VAL A 506 5.16 21.73 -8.95
C VAL A 506 5.67 22.66 -7.86
N ALA A 507 6.94 23.07 -7.96
CA ALA A 507 7.50 24.11 -7.10
C ALA A 507 8.27 25.16 -7.92
N LEU A 508 8.12 26.43 -7.54
CA LEU A 508 8.87 27.54 -8.12
C LEU A 508 9.80 28.11 -7.06
N THR A 509 11.10 27.98 -7.31
CA THR A 509 12.14 28.19 -6.30
C THR A 509 13.30 29.00 -6.85
N ARG A 510 14.22 29.43 -5.97
CA ARG A 510 15.51 29.98 -6.40
C ARG A 510 16.31 28.88 -7.13
N THR A 511 17.18 29.25 -8.06
CA THR A 511 17.94 28.29 -8.88
C THR A 511 18.93 27.44 -8.08
N ASP A 512 19.34 27.91 -6.90
CA ASP A 512 20.23 27.23 -5.95
C ASP A 512 19.48 26.38 -4.91
N ALA A 513 18.13 26.37 -4.92
CA ALA A 513 17.35 25.60 -3.97
C ALA A 513 17.52 24.08 -4.19
N PRO A 514 17.53 23.27 -3.12
CA PRO A 514 17.43 21.82 -3.25
C PRO A 514 16.10 21.42 -3.90
N LEU A 515 16.02 20.19 -4.39
CA LEU A 515 14.73 19.64 -4.80
C LEU A 515 13.85 19.52 -3.55
N LEU A 516 12.65 20.10 -3.61
CA LEU A 516 11.70 20.03 -2.50
C LEU A 516 11.00 18.67 -2.53
N ALA A 517 11.07 17.96 -1.41
CA ALA A 517 10.34 16.73 -1.18
C ALA A 517 8.89 17.06 -0.80
N PRO A 518 7.89 16.50 -1.51
CA PRO A 518 6.49 16.62 -1.13
C PRO A 518 6.13 15.68 0.02
N HIS A 519 4.99 15.92 0.65
CA HIS A 519 4.39 14.99 1.59
C HIS A 519 3.73 13.80 0.84
N ALA A 520 4.55 13.01 0.16
CA ALA A 520 4.16 11.83 -0.60
C ALA A 520 4.58 10.56 0.15
N ALA A 521 3.67 9.61 0.27
CA ALA A 521 3.93 8.33 0.91
C ALA A 521 4.98 7.52 0.12
N LEU A 522 5.85 6.83 0.85
CA LEU A 522 6.88 5.94 0.31
C LEU A 522 6.50 4.49 0.58
N GLY A 523 6.22 3.75 -0.50
CA GLY A 523 5.63 2.41 -0.40
C GLY A 523 4.16 2.47 0.06
N GLY A 524 3.66 1.36 0.61
CA GLY A 524 2.31 1.26 1.14
C GLY A 524 1.96 -0.17 1.51
N TYR A 525 0.81 -0.38 2.14
CA TYR A 525 0.35 -1.70 2.55
C TYR A 525 -1.10 -1.95 2.14
N ARG A 526 -1.46 -3.23 2.01
CA ARG A 526 -2.83 -3.69 1.71
C ARG A 526 -3.04 -5.06 2.37
N ARG A 527 -4.28 -5.40 2.71
CA ARG A 527 -4.58 -6.71 3.34
C ARG A 527 -4.15 -7.91 2.48
N GLY A 528 -4.29 -7.78 1.17
CA GLY A 528 -3.93 -8.80 0.20
C GLY A 528 -4.02 -8.27 -1.24
N LEU A 529 -3.40 -9.00 -2.16
CA LEU A 529 -3.42 -8.82 -3.60
C LEU A 529 -4.27 -9.92 -4.26
N ASP A 530 -5.29 -10.41 -3.55
CA ASP A 530 -6.25 -11.39 -4.06
C ASP A 530 -6.89 -10.91 -5.36
N ALA A 531 -6.85 -11.77 -6.39
CA ALA A 531 -7.29 -11.50 -7.76
C ALA A 531 -6.59 -10.31 -8.46
N PHE A 532 -5.47 -9.81 -7.92
CA PHE A 532 -4.71 -8.75 -8.56
C PHE A 532 -4.09 -9.26 -9.86
N ASP A 533 -4.21 -8.45 -10.91
CA ASP A 533 -3.65 -8.68 -12.23
C ASP A 533 -2.89 -7.42 -12.65
N GLY A 534 -1.56 -7.46 -12.55
CA GLY A 534 -0.72 -6.30 -12.83
C GLY A 534 -0.68 -5.91 -14.31
N ASP A 535 -1.22 -6.72 -15.22
CA ASP A 535 -1.39 -6.32 -16.63
C ASP A 535 -2.60 -5.36 -16.81
N LYS A 536 -3.47 -5.24 -15.79
CA LYS A 536 -4.69 -4.43 -15.82
C LYS A 536 -4.65 -3.16 -14.97
N GLY A 537 -3.55 -2.88 -14.27
CA GLY A 537 -3.37 -1.65 -13.51
C GLY A 537 -2.65 -1.84 -12.18
N SER A 538 -2.71 -0.82 -11.32
CA SER A 538 -2.06 -0.79 -10.01
C SER A 538 -2.98 -1.27 -8.89
N ALA A 539 -2.40 -1.94 -7.89
CA ALA A 539 -3.06 -2.19 -6.61
C ALA A 539 -3.01 -0.93 -5.76
N ILE A 540 -4.15 -0.32 -5.42
CA ILE A 540 -4.18 0.86 -4.54
C ILE A 540 -3.79 0.46 -3.11
N LEU A 541 -2.81 1.19 -2.55
CA LEU A 541 -2.20 0.92 -1.25
C LEU A 541 -2.53 2.02 -0.23
N ASN A 542 -2.49 1.65 1.05
CA ASN A 542 -2.56 2.62 2.14
C ASN A 542 -1.16 3.16 2.47
N PRO A 543 -1.04 4.46 2.78
CA PRO A 543 0.20 5.04 3.29
C PRO A 543 0.67 4.39 4.58
N GLY A 544 1.97 4.12 4.69
CA GLY A 544 2.61 3.65 5.92
C GLY A 544 3.29 4.77 6.71
N LEU A 545 4.36 4.42 7.43
CA LEU A 545 5.14 5.35 8.25
C LEU A 545 5.89 6.40 7.41
N LEU A 546 6.44 6.01 6.26
CA LEU A 546 7.44 6.83 5.57
C LEU A 546 6.82 7.74 4.51
N TYR A 547 7.17 9.02 4.60
CA TYR A 547 6.92 10.07 3.61
C TYR A 547 8.22 10.74 3.17
N GLN A 548 8.23 11.24 1.92
CA GLN A 548 9.41 11.82 1.28
C GLN A 548 9.92 13.11 1.96
N ASP A 549 9.02 13.92 2.52
CA ASP A 549 9.33 15.12 3.31
C ASP A 549 9.69 14.84 4.77
N GLY A 550 9.58 13.58 5.19
CA GLY A 550 10.23 13.13 6.42
C GLY A 550 9.44 13.26 7.71
N TRP A 551 8.12 13.34 7.62
CA TRP A 551 7.26 13.27 8.80
C TRP A 551 6.01 12.45 8.55
N SER A 552 5.41 11.95 9.63
CA SER A 552 4.12 11.26 9.61
C SER A 552 3.43 11.33 10.97
N LEU A 553 2.12 11.10 10.99
CA LEU A 553 1.32 10.90 12.19
C LEU A 553 0.88 9.44 12.26
N LEU A 554 1.31 8.72 13.29
CA LEU A 554 0.64 7.49 13.71
C LEU A 554 -0.46 7.87 14.69
N ASP A 555 -1.71 7.77 14.24
CA ASP A 555 -2.90 8.03 15.04
C ASP A 555 -3.29 6.78 15.84
N ASP A 556 -3.17 6.84 17.16
CA ASP A 556 -3.43 5.74 18.09
C ASP A 556 -4.71 5.97 18.90
N THR A 557 -5.48 6.99 18.54
CA THR A 557 -6.67 7.47 19.27
C THR A 557 -7.70 6.36 19.49
N ALA A 558 -7.92 5.53 18.46
CA ALA A 558 -8.93 4.48 18.48
C ALA A 558 -8.47 3.16 19.12
N SER A 559 -7.17 2.98 19.36
CA SER A 559 -6.61 1.68 19.77
C SER A 559 -6.99 1.32 21.21
N ALA A 560 -7.36 0.07 21.46
CA ALA A 560 -7.62 -0.42 22.81
C ALA A 560 -6.35 -0.37 23.69
N GLU A 561 -6.53 -0.18 24.99
CA GLU A 561 -5.49 -0.42 25.98
C GLU A 561 -5.10 -1.89 25.97
N TYR A 562 -3.81 -2.18 26.08
CA TYR A 562 -3.28 -3.52 26.08
C TYR A 562 -2.21 -3.67 27.16
N ASP A 563 -2.46 -4.55 28.12
CA ASP A 563 -1.43 -4.98 29.07
C ASP A 563 -0.64 -6.13 28.44
N PRO A 564 0.63 -5.94 28.01
CA PRO A 564 1.41 -7.00 27.39
C PRO A 564 1.80 -8.13 28.35
N ALA A 565 1.80 -7.89 29.67
CA ALA A 565 2.13 -8.90 30.67
C ALA A 565 0.95 -9.84 30.93
N THR A 566 -0.26 -9.31 31.04
CA THR A 566 -1.47 -10.12 31.25
C THR A 566 -2.22 -10.44 29.96
N ARG A 567 -1.83 -9.84 28.84
CA ARG A 567 -2.50 -9.91 27.52
C ARG A 567 -3.96 -9.43 27.55
N LYS A 568 -4.27 -8.51 28.45
CA LYS A 568 -5.64 -8.02 28.62
C LYS A 568 -5.89 -6.82 27.72
N LEU A 569 -6.93 -6.90 26.91
CA LEU A 569 -7.47 -5.78 26.14
C LEU A 569 -8.57 -5.06 26.92
N THR A 570 -8.55 -3.73 26.85
CA THR A 570 -9.61 -2.87 27.40
C THR A 570 -9.92 -1.76 26.39
N PRO A 571 -11.15 -1.71 25.83
CA PRO A 571 -11.56 -0.58 25.00
C PRO A 571 -11.41 0.74 25.74
N ARG A 572 -10.94 1.80 25.06
CA ARG A 572 -10.78 3.11 25.69
C ARG A 572 -12.15 3.69 26.08
N ALA A 573 -12.19 4.35 27.22
CA ALA A 573 -13.37 5.10 27.63
C ALA A 573 -13.56 6.36 26.76
N ALA A 574 -14.81 6.79 26.57
CA ALA A 574 -15.09 8.07 25.92
C ALA A 574 -14.64 9.25 26.82
N HIS A 575 -14.04 10.27 26.22
CA HIS A 575 -13.68 11.51 26.90
C HIS A 575 -14.66 12.63 26.51
N PRO A 576 -15.36 13.27 27.47
CA PRO A 576 -16.12 14.49 27.21
C PRO A 576 -15.23 15.57 26.61
N GLY A 577 -15.68 16.25 25.56
CA GLY A 577 -14.88 17.24 24.82
C GLY A 577 -13.85 16.64 23.85
N GLY A 578 -13.91 15.32 23.65
CA GLY A 578 -13.14 14.51 22.69
C GLY A 578 -11.73 14.14 23.14
N TYR A 579 -11.11 13.26 22.37
CA TYR A 579 -9.84 12.59 22.67
C TYR A 579 -8.99 12.46 21.42
N GLN A 580 -7.68 12.68 21.54
CA GLN A 580 -6.68 12.43 20.50
C GLN A 580 -5.42 11.87 21.15
N ASP A 581 -4.85 10.82 20.59
CA ASP A 581 -3.59 10.23 21.03
C ASP A 581 -2.78 9.80 19.81
N GLY A 582 -1.71 10.53 19.52
CA GLY A 582 -0.94 10.33 18.30
C GLY A 582 0.56 10.46 18.51
N TYR A 583 1.31 9.88 17.60
CA TYR A 583 2.77 9.90 17.59
C TYR A 583 3.25 10.57 16.31
N VAL A 584 3.82 11.77 16.46
CA VAL A 584 4.39 12.54 15.36
C VAL A 584 5.84 12.13 15.17
N PHE A 585 6.10 11.50 14.04
CA PHE A 585 7.43 11.18 13.55
C PHE A 585 7.95 12.35 12.73
N GLY A 586 9.16 12.83 13.03
CA GLY A 586 9.81 13.94 12.33
C GLY A 586 11.29 13.65 12.13
N TYR A 587 11.58 12.77 11.17
CA TYR A 587 12.89 12.17 10.92
C TYR A 587 13.61 12.75 9.70
N GLY A 588 12.95 13.62 8.93
CA GLY A 588 13.51 14.15 7.69
C GLY A 588 13.80 13.01 6.72
N GLN A 589 15.01 12.95 6.16
CA GLN A 589 15.41 11.87 5.27
C GLN A 589 16.19 10.74 5.96
N ASP A 590 16.20 10.70 7.30
CA ASP A 590 16.75 9.58 8.09
C ASP A 590 15.67 8.49 8.25
N TYR A 591 15.32 7.83 7.15
CA TYR A 591 14.31 6.77 7.14
C TYR A 591 14.63 5.59 8.07
N PRO A 592 15.91 5.11 8.17
CA PRO A 592 16.25 4.07 9.14
C PRO A 592 15.96 4.47 10.59
N ARG A 593 16.18 5.73 10.95
CA ARG A 593 15.82 6.24 12.28
C ARG A 593 14.32 6.15 12.55
N ALA A 594 13.48 6.49 11.56
CA ALA A 594 12.02 6.37 11.67
C ALA A 594 11.58 4.92 11.94
N LEU A 595 12.13 3.98 11.17
CA LEU A 595 11.83 2.55 11.30
C LEU A 595 12.28 2.00 12.67
N GLY A 596 13.43 2.44 13.18
CA GLY A 596 13.91 2.07 14.51
C GLY A 596 13.06 2.64 15.64
N ASP A 597 12.60 3.89 15.51
CA ASP A 597 11.64 4.48 16.45
C ASP A 597 10.29 3.74 16.40
N LEU A 598 9.81 3.37 15.21
CA LEU A 598 8.58 2.58 15.06
C LEU A 598 8.73 1.18 15.67
N ALA A 599 9.84 0.49 15.44
CA ALA A 599 10.12 -0.82 16.03
C ALA A 599 10.21 -0.76 17.56
N THR A 600 10.78 0.31 18.11
CA THR A 600 10.80 0.54 19.56
C THR A 600 9.40 0.83 20.10
N LEU A 601 8.61 1.65 19.41
CA LEU A 601 7.27 2.06 19.83
C LEU A 601 6.27 0.90 19.81
N THR A 602 6.22 0.15 18.71
CA THR A 602 5.14 -0.82 18.46
C THR A 602 5.60 -2.28 18.59
N GLY A 603 6.88 -2.51 18.91
CA GLY A 603 7.52 -3.83 18.86
C GLY A 603 8.11 -4.11 17.47
N PRO A 604 9.24 -4.82 17.36
CA PRO A 604 9.92 -5.06 16.08
C PRO A 604 9.22 -6.13 15.23
N SER A 605 9.62 -6.24 13.95
CA SER A 605 9.31 -7.42 13.14
C SER A 605 9.85 -8.67 13.83
N LYS A 606 9.02 -9.70 13.99
CA LYS A 606 9.45 -10.95 14.65
C LYS A 606 10.55 -11.63 13.83
N LEU A 607 11.63 -12.04 14.48
CA LEU A 607 12.57 -13.01 13.90
C LEU A 607 11.86 -14.36 13.86
N LEU A 608 11.82 -15.05 12.72
CA LEU A 608 11.17 -16.36 12.60
C LEU A 608 12.16 -17.49 12.94
N PRO A 609 11.71 -18.74 13.14
CA PRO A 609 12.62 -19.87 13.16
C PRO A 609 13.51 -19.92 11.92
N ARG A 610 14.76 -20.38 12.04
CA ARG A 610 15.73 -20.30 10.92
C ARG A 610 15.25 -21.01 9.66
N TRP A 611 14.62 -22.18 9.81
CA TRP A 611 14.05 -22.97 8.71
C TRP A 611 12.97 -22.22 7.91
N ALA A 612 12.30 -21.22 8.51
CA ALA A 612 11.28 -20.45 7.82
C ALA A 612 11.85 -19.61 6.67
N TYR A 613 13.16 -19.35 6.67
CA TYR A 613 13.84 -18.63 5.60
C TYR A 613 14.38 -19.56 4.49
N GLY A 614 14.18 -20.87 4.58
CA GLY A 614 14.51 -21.85 3.54
C GLY A 614 13.50 -21.88 2.39
N VAL A 615 13.37 -23.03 1.73
CA VAL A 615 12.42 -23.24 0.62
C VAL A 615 11.13 -23.87 1.12
N TRP A 616 9.98 -23.30 0.72
CA TRP A 616 8.65 -23.82 1.06
C TRP A 616 7.95 -24.34 -0.20
N PHE A 617 7.20 -25.43 -0.03
CA PHE A 617 6.32 -25.97 -1.07
C PHE A 617 4.89 -26.11 -0.57
N SER A 618 3.95 -25.61 -1.37
CA SER A 618 2.50 -25.71 -1.20
C SER A 618 1.86 -25.81 -2.59
N GLU A 619 0.84 -26.63 -2.79
CA GLU A 619 0.00 -26.56 -4.00
C GLU A 619 -1.43 -26.90 -3.58
N TYR A 620 -2.41 -26.13 -4.06
CA TYR A 620 -3.82 -26.47 -3.86
C TYR A 620 -4.16 -27.66 -4.75
N LEU A 621 -3.90 -28.86 -4.23
CA LEU A 621 -4.09 -30.16 -4.87
C LEU A 621 -4.54 -31.20 -3.84
N ASP A 622 -5.26 -32.22 -4.31
CA ASP A 622 -5.77 -33.32 -3.49
C ASP A 622 -4.71 -34.38 -3.16
N PHE A 623 -3.57 -33.96 -2.60
CA PHE A 623 -2.48 -34.87 -2.24
C PHE A 623 -2.81 -35.75 -1.03
N THR A 624 -2.41 -37.02 -1.13
CA THR A 624 -2.45 -38.01 -0.05
C THR A 624 -1.09 -38.17 0.62
N ALA A 625 -1.05 -38.86 1.77
CA ALA A 625 0.21 -39.24 2.40
C ALA A 625 1.14 -39.99 1.42
N ALA A 626 0.58 -40.85 0.57
CA ALA A 626 1.35 -41.64 -0.39
C ALA A 626 1.99 -40.76 -1.48
N ASP A 627 1.29 -39.74 -1.97
CA ASP A 627 1.84 -38.81 -2.98
C ASP A 627 3.08 -38.09 -2.43
N PHE A 628 3.02 -37.64 -1.18
CA PHE A 628 4.16 -37.03 -0.49
C PHE A 628 5.31 -38.03 -0.27
N GLN A 629 4.99 -39.21 0.25
CA GLN A 629 5.97 -40.19 0.74
C GLN A 629 6.68 -40.97 -0.37
N VAL A 630 5.97 -41.29 -1.45
CA VAL A 630 6.45 -42.20 -2.49
C VAL A 630 6.96 -41.46 -3.72
N ASP A 631 6.40 -40.28 -4.03
CA ASP A 631 6.78 -39.54 -5.24
C ASP A 631 7.41 -38.19 -4.92
N LEU A 632 6.65 -37.25 -4.32
CA LEU A 632 7.03 -35.84 -4.26
C LEU A 632 8.35 -35.61 -3.51
N ILE A 633 8.44 -36.02 -2.24
CA ILE A 633 9.65 -35.80 -1.44
C ILE A 633 10.85 -36.64 -1.96
N PRO A 634 10.68 -37.92 -2.33
CA PRO A 634 11.75 -38.65 -3.02
C PRO A 634 12.24 -37.97 -4.31
N THR A 635 11.34 -37.34 -5.07
CA THR A 635 11.69 -36.57 -6.26
C THR A 635 12.48 -35.30 -5.91
N PHE A 636 12.10 -34.52 -4.88
CA PHE A 636 12.95 -33.43 -4.37
C PHE A 636 14.39 -33.89 -4.10
N ARG A 637 14.55 -35.04 -3.43
CA ARG A 637 15.87 -35.61 -3.10
C ARG A 637 16.62 -36.07 -4.34
N ARG A 638 15.97 -36.77 -5.27
CA ARG A 638 16.57 -37.22 -6.54
C ARG A 638 17.00 -36.05 -7.42
N GLU A 639 16.17 -35.03 -7.50
CA GLU A 639 16.42 -33.82 -8.29
C GLU A 639 17.39 -32.85 -7.59
N GLY A 640 17.78 -33.10 -6.34
CA GLY A 640 18.69 -32.23 -5.60
C GLY A 640 18.13 -30.82 -5.39
N VAL A 641 16.84 -30.73 -5.07
CA VAL A 641 16.14 -29.49 -4.74
C VAL A 641 15.90 -29.46 -3.22
N PRO A 642 16.29 -28.38 -2.51
CA PRO A 642 16.07 -28.26 -1.07
C PRO A 642 14.59 -28.05 -0.74
N LEU A 643 14.19 -28.46 0.46
CA LEU A 643 12.86 -28.18 1.00
C LEU A 643 12.91 -28.18 2.52
N ASP A 644 12.40 -27.13 3.13
CA ASP A 644 12.34 -26.94 4.59
C ASP A 644 10.92 -27.03 5.13
N VAL A 645 9.95 -26.53 4.36
CA VAL A 645 8.54 -26.47 4.79
C VAL A 645 7.63 -27.12 3.77
N LEU A 646 6.87 -28.10 4.25
CA LEU A 646 5.82 -28.76 3.49
C LEU A 646 4.45 -28.27 3.99
N VAL A 647 3.72 -27.58 3.11
CA VAL A 647 2.36 -27.13 3.37
C VAL A 647 1.39 -28.16 2.81
N VAL A 648 0.44 -28.62 3.64
CA VAL A 648 -0.67 -29.45 3.17
C VAL A 648 -1.91 -28.56 3.04
N ASP A 649 -2.33 -28.37 1.80
CA ASP A 649 -3.48 -27.54 1.44
C ASP A 649 -4.82 -28.21 1.79
N THR A 650 -5.93 -27.51 1.56
CA THR A 650 -7.20 -27.71 2.28
C THR A 650 -7.80 -29.12 2.19
N ASN A 651 -7.49 -29.90 1.16
CA ASN A 651 -8.11 -31.20 0.86
C ASN A 651 -7.83 -32.34 1.86
N PHE A 652 -6.91 -32.17 2.82
CA PHE A 652 -6.65 -33.19 3.85
C PHE A 652 -7.84 -33.48 4.77
N LYS A 653 -8.84 -32.58 4.80
CA LYS A 653 -9.94 -32.58 5.78
C LYS A 653 -10.98 -33.67 5.51
N ALA A 654 -11.45 -34.32 6.57
CA ALA A 654 -12.53 -35.29 6.54
C ALA A 654 -13.92 -34.63 6.51
N GLY A 655 -14.88 -35.24 5.82
CA GLY A 655 -16.28 -34.81 5.77
C GLY A 655 -16.53 -33.61 4.87
N ASN A 656 -15.72 -32.56 4.96
CA ASN A 656 -15.74 -31.40 4.08
C ASN A 656 -14.33 -30.85 3.87
N TYR A 657 -13.98 -30.56 2.61
CA TYR A 657 -12.63 -30.13 2.23
C TYR A 657 -12.28 -28.69 2.63
N TRP A 658 -13.22 -27.91 3.16
CA TRP A 658 -13.02 -26.51 3.54
C TRP A 658 -13.06 -26.33 5.07
N ASN A 659 -14.17 -26.79 5.69
CA ASN A 659 -14.55 -26.56 7.08
C ASN A 659 -14.60 -27.84 7.95
N GLY A 660 -13.89 -28.89 7.53
CA GLY A 660 -13.69 -30.10 8.31
C GLY A 660 -12.53 -29.98 9.31
N TRP A 661 -12.71 -30.47 10.54
CA TRP A 661 -11.73 -30.31 11.64
C TRP A 661 -11.02 -31.61 12.05
N ALA A 662 -10.98 -32.58 11.15
CA ALA A 662 -10.23 -33.83 11.29
C ALA A 662 -9.52 -34.20 9.98
N ILE A 663 -8.41 -34.92 10.07
CA ILE A 663 -7.69 -35.45 8.91
C ILE A 663 -8.44 -36.65 8.33
N ASP A 664 -8.63 -36.68 7.01
CA ASP A 664 -9.25 -37.80 6.28
C ASP A 664 -8.32 -39.02 6.27
N THR A 665 -8.68 -40.02 7.08
CA THR A 665 -7.89 -41.25 7.21
C THR A 665 -7.91 -42.13 5.95
N SER A 666 -8.75 -41.85 4.96
CA SER A 666 -8.65 -42.50 3.64
C SER A 666 -7.47 -41.97 2.82
N LYS A 667 -7.05 -40.71 3.06
CA LYS A 667 -5.92 -40.05 2.40
C LYS A 667 -4.64 -40.10 3.24
N PHE A 668 -4.78 -40.01 4.56
CA PHE A 668 -3.71 -40.10 5.54
C PHE A 668 -4.04 -41.23 6.54
N PRO A 669 -3.80 -42.51 6.19
CA PRO A 669 -4.18 -43.64 7.04
C PRO A 669 -3.53 -43.66 8.43
N ASP A 670 -2.35 -43.05 8.54
CA ASP A 670 -1.61 -42.86 9.79
C ASP A 670 -1.09 -41.40 9.86
N PRO A 671 -1.92 -40.45 10.35
CA PRO A 671 -1.53 -39.03 10.37
C PRO A 671 -0.31 -38.75 11.26
N GLU A 672 -0.22 -39.40 12.43
CA GLU A 672 0.93 -39.25 13.33
C GLU A 672 2.20 -39.78 12.67
N GLY A 673 2.13 -40.98 12.07
CA GLY A 673 3.23 -41.53 11.28
C GLY A 673 3.63 -40.67 10.08
N PHE A 674 2.68 -39.94 9.46
CA PHE A 674 2.98 -38.99 8.39
C PHE A 674 3.81 -37.79 8.90
N PHE A 675 3.41 -37.15 9.99
CA PHE A 675 4.15 -36.03 10.56
C PHE A 675 5.52 -36.45 11.12
N ASP A 676 5.60 -37.63 11.75
CA ASP A 676 6.88 -38.21 12.19
C ASP A 676 7.81 -38.51 11.01
N TRP A 677 7.25 -39.04 9.92
CA TRP A 677 8.00 -39.23 8.68
C TRP A 677 8.50 -37.90 8.11
N ALA A 678 7.66 -36.86 8.04
CA ALA A 678 8.04 -35.55 7.53
C ALA A 678 9.18 -34.94 8.36
N ARG A 679 9.08 -35.02 9.69
CA ARG A 679 10.14 -34.60 10.63
C ARG A 679 11.44 -35.37 10.39
N ALA A 680 11.36 -36.69 10.16
CA ALA A 680 12.52 -37.51 9.83
C ALA A 680 13.17 -37.13 8.48
N GLN A 681 12.43 -36.53 7.55
CA GLN A 681 12.95 -35.93 6.30
C GLN A 681 13.54 -34.53 6.49
N GLY A 682 13.52 -33.99 7.71
CA GLY A 682 14.00 -32.65 8.04
C GLY A 682 13.03 -31.54 7.63
N LEU A 683 11.73 -31.84 7.55
CA LEU A 683 10.69 -30.90 7.14
C LEU A 683 9.88 -30.40 8.34
N HIS A 684 9.47 -29.13 8.27
CA HIS A 684 8.40 -28.58 9.08
C HIS A 684 7.07 -28.61 8.32
N THR A 685 5.96 -28.80 9.02
CA THR A 685 4.65 -29.00 8.41
C THR A 685 3.59 -28.04 8.93
N THR A 686 2.72 -27.59 8.03
CA THR A 686 1.55 -26.76 8.35
C THR A 686 0.35 -27.22 7.54
N LEU A 687 -0.84 -26.95 8.08
CA LEU A 687 -2.12 -27.26 7.49
C LEU A 687 -2.88 -25.96 7.19
N ASN A 688 -3.42 -25.83 5.98
CA ASN A 688 -4.37 -24.76 5.63
C ASN A 688 -5.70 -24.97 6.36
N ILE A 689 -6.23 -23.96 7.06
CA ILE A 689 -7.51 -24.02 7.77
C ILE A 689 -8.39 -22.79 7.51
N HIS A 690 -9.70 -22.99 7.61
CA HIS A 690 -10.73 -21.96 7.44
C HIS A 690 -11.53 -21.77 8.73
N PRO A 691 -11.99 -20.55 9.03
CA PRO A 691 -12.49 -20.23 10.35
C PRO A 691 -13.99 -20.50 10.51
N SER A 692 -14.50 -21.65 10.08
CA SER A 692 -15.88 -22.05 10.39
C SER A 692 -16.02 -23.56 10.59
N ILE A 693 -17.16 -23.99 11.13
CA ILE A 693 -17.45 -25.40 11.40
C ILE A 693 -18.85 -25.78 10.93
N LEU A 694 -18.98 -26.94 10.31
CA LEU A 694 -20.28 -27.46 9.88
C LEU A 694 -21.04 -28.08 11.07
N PRO A 695 -22.38 -27.98 11.12
CA PRO A 695 -23.16 -28.67 12.15
C PRO A 695 -23.06 -30.20 12.07
N THR A 696 -22.65 -30.73 10.91
CA THR A 696 -22.40 -32.16 10.68
C THR A 696 -21.00 -32.60 11.09
N ASP A 697 -20.08 -31.68 11.41
CA ASP A 697 -18.73 -32.03 11.86
C ASP A 697 -18.81 -32.71 13.25
N PRO A 698 -18.15 -33.85 13.48
CA PRO A 698 -18.17 -34.53 14.78
C PRO A 698 -17.72 -33.67 15.97
N LYS A 699 -16.90 -32.65 15.74
CA LYS A 699 -16.43 -31.73 16.78
C LYS A 699 -17.41 -30.60 17.08
N PHE A 700 -18.45 -30.38 16.27
CA PHE A 700 -19.38 -29.26 16.41
C PHE A 700 -20.05 -29.22 17.79
N ALA A 701 -20.57 -30.35 18.28
CA ALA A 701 -21.27 -30.38 19.57
C ALA A 701 -20.36 -29.94 20.74
N ALA A 702 -19.08 -30.33 20.72
CA ALA A 702 -18.08 -29.94 21.72
C ALA A 702 -17.66 -28.48 21.58
N ALA A 703 -17.47 -28.00 20.35
CA ALA A 703 -17.18 -26.60 20.06
C ALA A 703 -18.33 -25.69 20.54
N GLN A 704 -19.57 -26.05 20.22
CA GLN A 704 -20.77 -25.33 20.65
C GLN A 704 -20.92 -25.33 22.18
N ALA A 705 -20.64 -26.45 22.85
CA ALA A 705 -20.65 -26.52 24.32
C ALA A 705 -19.55 -25.63 24.94
N THR A 706 -18.34 -25.65 24.38
CA THR A 706 -17.21 -24.82 24.84
C THR A 706 -17.51 -23.34 24.65
N ALA A 707 -18.12 -22.97 23.53
CA ALA A 707 -18.61 -21.64 23.22
C ALA A 707 -19.86 -21.24 24.03
N LYS A 708 -20.38 -22.09 24.91
CA LYS A 708 -21.62 -21.86 25.68
C LYS A 708 -22.84 -21.55 24.81
N GLY A 709 -22.93 -22.19 23.65
CA GLY A 709 -24.01 -21.99 22.68
C GLY A 709 -23.93 -20.70 21.86
N LYS A 710 -22.79 -19.98 21.92
CA LYS A 710 -22.63 -18.65 21.31
C LYS A 710 -22.18 -18.65 19.85
N LEU A 711 -21.87 -19.80 19.22
CA LEU A 711 -21.51 -19.80 17.80
C LEU A 711 -22.70 -19.39 16.94
N THR A 712 -22.44 -18.54 15.95
CA THR A 712 -23.50 -17.98 15.11
C THR A 712 -23.75 -18.89 13.93
N ARG A 713 -25.01 -19.26 13.70
CA ARG A 713 -25.43 -20.05 12.54
C ARG A 713 -25.59 -19.15 11.31
N HIS A 714 -24.97 -19.53 10.21
CA HIS A 714 -25.13 -18.88 8.90
C HIS A 714 -25.73 -19.86 7.89
N THR A 715 -26.68 -19.40 7.08
CA THR A 715 -27.28 -20.15 5.95
C THR A 715 -26.96 -19.50 4.59
N GLY A 716 -25.97 -18.62 4.58
CA GLY A 716 -25.45 -17.89 3.43
C GLY A 716 -24.10 -17.28 3.80
N GLY A 717 -23.17 -17.20 2.85
CA GLY A 717 -21.77 -16.83 3.13
C GLY A 717 -20.95 -17.95 3.78
N CYS A 718 -21.31 -19.21 3.55
CA CYS A 718 -20.53 -20.38 3.94
C CYS A 718 -19.78 -20.92 2.72
N SER A 719 -18.48 -21.14 2.85
CA SER A 719 -17.65 -21.70 1.78
C SER A 719 -17.59 -23.23 1.79
N GLY A 720 -16.97 -23.80 0.74
CA GLY A 720 -16.78 -25.24 0.62
C GLY A 720 -18.05 -26.03 0.34
N GLU A 721 -18.94 -25.49 -0.49
CA GLU A 721 -20.23 -26.11 -0.87
C GLU A 721 -21.20 -26.34 0.30
N ALA A 722 -20.98 -25.68 1.44
CA ALA A 722 -21.80 -25.80 2.62
C ALA A 722 -23.11 -24.99 2.53
N SER A 723 -24.25 -25.65 2.78
CA SER A 723 -25.56 -24.96 2.88
C SER A 723 -25.76 -24.20 4.20
N GLU A 724 -25.02 -24.59 5.23
CA GLU A 724 -24.97 -23.92 6.52
C GLU A 724 -23.63 -24.16 7.23
N CYS A 725 -23.22 -23.20 8.05
CA CYS A 725 -21.98 -23.24 8.83
C CYS A 725 -22.15 -22.43 10.12
N TYR A 726 -21.26 -22.65 11.08
CA TYR A 726 -21.16 -21.88 12.31
C TYR A 726 -19.82 -21.15 12.37
N THR A 727 -19.86 -19.89 12.77
CA THR A 727 -18.71 -18.97 12.81
C THR A 727 -18.38 -18.56 14.24
N PHE A 728 -17.19 -17.98 14.40
CA PHE A 728 -16.59 -17.61 15.66
C PHE A 728 -16.41 -16.09 15.74
N ASP A 729 -16.76 -15.50 16.89
CA ASP A 729 -16.25 -14.20 17.33
C ASP A 729 -14.97 -14.43 18.13
N PHE A 730 -13.80 -14.22 17.52
CA PHE A 730 -12.49 -14.35 18.16
C PHE A 730 -12.27 -13.35 19.31
N GLY A 731 -13.13 -12.34 19.44
CA GLY A 731 -13.16 -11.45 20.60
C GLY A 731 -13.86 -12.04 21.82
N ASP A 732 -14.67 -13.08 21.65
CA ASP A 732 -15.29 -13.81 22.77
C ASP A 732 -14.34 -14.93 23.26
N PRO A 733 -13.88 -14.90 24.53
CA PRO A 733 -12.90 -15.86 25.01
C PRO A 733 -13.39 -17.32 25.03
N ASP A 734 -14.71 -17.56 25.15
CA ASP A 734 -15.25 -18.91 25.09
C ASP A 734 -15.27 -19.44 23.65
N GLN A 735 -15.59 -18.58 22.68
CA GLN A 735 -15.58 -18.94 21.25
C GLN A 735 -14.14 -19.11 20.73
N LEU A 736 -13.22 -18.23 21.12
CA LEU A 736 -11.80 -18.36 20.81
C LEU A 736 -11.23 -19.69 21.34
N LYS A 737 -11.58 -20.05 22.58
CA LYS A 737 -11.21 -21.35 23.15
C LYS A 737 -11.82 -22.51 22.38
N ALA A 738 -13.09 -22.41 21.97
CA ALA A 738 -13.73 -23.42 21.15
C ALA A 738 -12.99 -23.61 19.81
N PHE A 739 -12.63 -22.51 19.15
CA PHE A 739 -11.88 -22.53 17.88
C PHE A 739 -10.50 -23.20 18.03
N PHE A 740 -9.69 -22.81 19.01
CA PHE A 740 -8.38 -23.44 19.21
C PHE A 740 -8.48 -24.91 19.63
N SER A 741 -9.53 -25.32 20.36
CA SER A 741 -9.74 -26.74 20.68
C SER A 741 -9.94 -27.64 19.46
N LEU A 742 -10.34 -27.07 18.31
CA LEU A 742 -10.47 -27.83 17.07
C LEU A 742 -9.10 -28.26 16.50
N HIS A 743 -8.04 -27.52 16.83
CA HIS A 743 -6.67 -27.74 16.38
C HIS A 743 -5.96 -28.83 17.21
N ASP A 744 -6.35 -29.02 18.47
CA ASP A 744 -5.65 -29.86 19.47
C ASP A 744 -5.27 -31.25 18.94
N THR A 745 -6.19 -31.96 18.30
CA THR A 745 -5.93 -33.32 17.78
C THR A 745 -4.82 -33.33 16.73
N MET A 746 -4.87 -32.39 15.77
CA MET A 746 -3.91 -32.33 14.68
C MET A 746 -2.54 -31.80 15.15
N THR A 747 -2.54 -30.88 16.13
CA THR A 747 -1.31 -30.48 16.82
C THR A 747 -0.68 -31.65 17.58
N GLN A 748 -1.47 -32.45 18.30
CA GLN A 748 -0.98 -33.66 18.99
C GLN A 748 -0.44 -34.71 18.02
N GLN A 749 -1.02 -34.82 16.81
CA GLN A 749 -0.54 -35.70 15.76
C GLN A 749 0.77 -35.22 15.12
N GLY A 750 1.14 -33.94 15.26
CA GLY A 750 2.48 -33.47 14.91
C GLY A 750 2.57 -32.26 13.98
N THR A 751 1.46 -31.57 13.67
CA THR A 751 1.49 -30.29 12.94
C THR A 751 2.27 -29.22 13.73
N ASP A 752 3.25 -28.56 13.09
CA ASP A 752 4.16 -27.62 13.77
C ASP A 752 3.51 -26.23 13.96
N PHE A 753 2.89 -25.70 12.91
CA PHE A 753 2.24 -24.39 12.88
C PHE A 753 1.02 -24.40 11.94
N TRP A 754 0.33 -23.26 11.81
CA TRP A 754 -0.95 -23.19 11.12
C TRP A 754 -0.98 -22.11 10.06
N TRP A 755 -1.52 -22.45 8.89
CA TRP A 755 -1.92 -21.50 7.87
C TRP A 755 -3.41 -21.18 8.06
N LEU A 756 -3.69 -20.09 8.76
CA LEU A 756 -5.03 -19.53 8.79
C LEU A 756 -5.21 -18.75 7.49
N ASP A 757 -5.93 -19.33 6.52
CA ASP A 757 -6.24 -18.63 5.28
C ASP A 757 -7.07 -17.37 5.60
N TRP A 758 -8.04 -17.55 6.50
CA TRP A 758 -9.05 -16.56 6.86
C TRP A 758 -9.60 -15.83 5.64
N CYS A 759 -10.16 -16.66 4.76
CA CYS A 759 -10.96 -16.22 3.66
C CYS A 759 -12.40 -16.75 3.79
N CYS A 760 -13.33 -16.03 3.18
CA CYS A 760 -14.68 -16.43 2.82
C CYS A 760 -15.73 -16.64 3.91
N ASP A 761 -15.33 -16.99 5.13
CA ASP A 761 -16.28 -17.24 6.21
C ASP A 761 -16.51 -15.99 7.07
N ALA A 762 -17.71 -15.88 7.63
CA ALA A 762 -18.14 -14.70 8.40
C ALA A 762 -17.57 -14.61 9.83
N SER A 763 -16.55 -15.39 10.17
CA SER A 763 -15.87 -15.29 11.47
C SER A 763 -15.07 -14.01 11.57
N GLU A 764 -15.17 -13.35 12.72
CA GLU A 764 -14.65 -12.00 12.98
C GLU A 764 -13.97 -11.91 14.35
N ALA A 765 -13.28 -10.82 14.62
CA ALA A 765 -12.86 -10.45 15.97
C ALA A 765 -13.56 -9.14 16.36
N ASN A 766 -14.66 -9.24 17.09
CA ASN A 766 -15.51 -8.09 17.39
C ASN A 766 -15.08 -7.42 18.70
N ILE A 767 -13.92 -6.75 18.64
CA ILE A 767 -13.29 -6.01 19.74
C ILE A 767 -13.06 -4.56 19.30
N ASP A 768 -13.63 -3.60 20.05
CA ASP A 768 -13.40 -2.18 19.80
C ASP A 768 -11.91 -1.81 19.96
N GLY A 769 -11.38 -1.08 18.98
CA GLY A 769 -10.01 -0.57 19.01
C GLY A 769 -8.92 -1.59 18.70
N VAL A 770 -9.27 -2.71 18.04
CA VAL A 770 -8.33 -3.76 17.66
C VAL A 770 -8.60 -4.21 16.23
N THR A 771 -7.54 -4.40 15.44
CA THR A 771 -7.65 -5.02 14.12
C THR A 771 -7.83 -6.53 14.27
N GLY A 772 -8.83 -7.09 13.58
CA GLY A 772 -9.14 -8.52 13.71
C GLY A 772 -8.00 -9.45 13.32
N ASP A 773 -7.34 -9.20 12.17
CA ASP A 773 -6.15 -9.92 11.69
C ASP A 773 -5.04 -9.90 12.76
N ALA A 774 -4.66 -8.72 13.24
CA ALA A 774 -3.66 -8.61 14.30
C ALA A 774 -4.04 -9.34 15.60
N TRP A 775 -5.33 -9.37 15.98
CA TRP A 775 -5.77 -10.10 17.18
C TRP A 775 -5.63 -11.60 17.01
N ILE A 776 -6.23 -12.19 15.97
CA ILE A 776 -6.18 -13.64 15.77
C ILE A 776 -4.74 -14.12 15.49
N ASN A 777 -3.93 -13.31 14.81
CA ASN A 777 -2.53 -13.59 14.56
C ASN A 777 -1.69 -13.62 15.85
N GLN A 778 -2.00 -12.75 16.81
CA GLN A 778 -1.43 -12.83 18.16
C GLN A 778 -1.81 -14.14 18.85
N GLN A 779 -3.06 -14.59 18.72
CA GLN A 779 -3.49 -15.85 19.33
C GLN A 779 -2.81 -17.08 18.70
N TYR A 780 -2.68 -17.12 17.37
CA TYR A 780 -1.95 -18.20 16.69
C TYR A 780 -0.47 -18.21 17.04
N THR A 781 0.14 -17.03 17.15
CA THR A 781 1.54 -16.91 17.60
C THR A 781 1.73 -17.53 18.98
N ASP A 782 0.82 -17.25 19.91
CA ASP A 782 0.87 -17.81 21.27
C ASP A 782 0.61 -19.32 21.28
N TYR A 783 -0.35 -19.78 20.48
CA TYR A 783 -0.70 -21.20 20.36
C TYR A 783 0.45 -22.03 19.78
N THR A 784 1.07 -21.58 18.68
CA THR A 784 2.15 -22.31 18.00
C THR A 784 3.48 -22.26 18.75
N ASN A 785 3.68 -21.28 19.64
CA ASN A 785 4.92 -21.14 20.39
C ASN A 785 5.28 -22.40 21.21
N ALA A 786 4.28 -23.12 21.71
CA ALA A 786 4.51 -24.36 22.46
C ALA A 786 5.10 -25.48 21.59
N SER A 787 4.80 -25.49 20.29
CA SER A 787 5.25 -26.52 19.34
C SER A 787 6.62 -26.21 18.75
N ILE A 788 6.87 -24.94 18.38
CA ILE A 788 8.07 -24.56 17.59
C ILE A 788 9.04 -23.61 18.31
N GLY A 789 8.77 -23.25 19.58
CA GLY A 789 9.62 -22.41 20.43
C GLY A 789 9.58 -20.91 20.10
N ARG A 790 9.52 -20.57 18.81
CA ARG A 790 9.36 -19.20 18.29
C ARG A 790 8.11 -19.14 17.41
N GLY A 791 6.95 -19.13 18.06
CA GLY A 791 5.64 -19.19 17.39
C GLY A 791 5.39 -18.00 16.47
N PHE A 792 4.59 -18.18 15.42
CA PHE A 792 4.14 -17.10 14.54
C PHE A 792 2.79 -17.49 13.92
N ALA A 793 2.12 -16.53 13.30
CA ALA A 793 0.92 -16.77 12.49
C ALA A 793 1.26 -16.68 11.01
N PHE A 794 0.92 -17.71 10.24
CA PHE A 794 0.91 -17.64 8.78
C PHE A 794 -0.52 -17.34 8.33
N SER A 795 -0.80 -16.08 8.00
CA SER A 795 -2.15 -15.59 7.70
C SER A 795 -2.12 -14.25 6.94
N ARG A 796 -3.27 -13.67 6.58
CA ARG A 796 -3.34 -12.29 6.08
C ARG A 796 -3.09 -11.29 7.23
N ALA A 797 -2.80 -10.02 6.88
CA ALA A 797 -2.44 -8.96 7.83
C ALA A 797 -3.10 -7.62 7.48
N PHE A 798 -2.94 -6.61 8.35
CA PHE A 798 -3.17 -5.18 8.09
C PHE A 798 -4.62 -4.71 7.93
N GLY A 799 -5.58 -5.61 7.84
CA GLY A 799 -6.99 -5.29 7.63
C GLY A 799 -7.90 -6.19 8.46
N SER A 800 -9.19 -6.18 8.14
CA SER A 800 -10.16 -7.20 8.55
C SER A 800 -10.90 -7.65 7.31
N LEU A 801 -11.15 -8.97 7.16
CA LEU A 801 -11.93 -9.51 6.05
C LEU A 801 -13.31 -8.83 5.94
N GLN A 802 -13.90 -8.50 7.09
CA GLN A 802 -15.21 -7.85 7.19
C GLN A 802 -15.21 -6.38 6.80
N ALA A 803 -14.06 -5.76 6.52
CA ALA A 803 -14.03 -4.34 6.18
C ALA A 803 -14.25 -4.05 4.69
N GLY A 804 -14.49 -5.07 3.84
CA GLY A 804 -14.64 -4.92 2.39
C GLY A 804 -14.04 -6.06 1.54
N GLY A 805 -13.77 -7.23 2.13
CA GLY A 805 -13.28 -8.42 1.40
C GLY A 805 -11.75 -8.55 1.30
N TYR A 806 -11.28 -9.54 0.54
CA TYR A 806 -9.87 -9.96 0.50
C TYR A 806 -8.91 -8.85 0.09
N SER A 807 -9.24 -8.20 -1.02
CA SER A 807 -8.43 -7.19 -1.67
C SER A 807 -8.84 -5.79 -1.21
N ASN A 808 -9.52 -5.64 -0.08
CA ASN A 808 -9.97 -4.31 0.32
C ASN A 808 -8.79 -3.35 0.54
N PRO A 809 -8.73 -2.19 -0.14
CA PRO A 809 -7.71 -1.18 0.11
C PRO A 809 -8.02 -0.31 1.34
N THR A 810 -9.10 -0.54 2.10
CA THR A 810 -9.46 0.32 3.23
C THR A 810 -8.50 0.11 4.40
N ALA A 811 -7.79 1.17 4.81
CA ALA A 811 -7.02 1.17 6.05
C ALA A 811 -7.93 0.98 7.27
N VAL A 812 -7.51 0.11 8.18
CA VAL A 812 -8.09 0.04 9.54
C VAL A 812 -7.14 0.75 10.52
N PRO A 813 -7.65 1.56 11.48
CA PRO A 813 -6.84 2.45 12.33
C PRO A 813 -5.67 1.78 13.07
N THR A 814 -5.78 0.49 13.38
CA THR A 814 -4.79 -0.29 14.15
C THR A 814 -3.95 -1.27 13.32
N GLY A 815 -4.21 -1.39 12.01
CA GLY A 815 -3.78 -2.52 11.16
C GLY A 815 -2.29 -2.84 11.17
N PRO A 816 -1.43 -2.02 10.53
CA PRO A 816 -0.04 -2.37 10.27
C PRO A 816 0.87 -2.39 11.50
N TRP A 817 0.47 -1.73 12.59
CA TRP A 817 1.36 -1.48 13.72
C TRP A 817 1.54 -2.70 14.62
N ALA A 818 0.49 -3.53 14.72
CA ALA A 818 0.43 -4.69 15.61
C ALA A 818 0.90 -6.00 14.94
N ASP A 819 0.48 -6.23 13.69
CA ASP A 819 0.71 -7.50 12.96
C ASP A 819 2.19 -7.88 12.84
N LYS A 820 3.08 -6.90 12.71
CA LYS A 820 4.51 -7.19 12.51
C LYS A 820 5.17 -7.93 13.67
N ARG A 821 4.56 -7.92 14.86
CA ARG A 821 5.05 -8.66 16.04
C ARG A 821 4.79 -10.17 15.96
N THR A 822 3.90 -10.61 15.08
CA THR A 822 3.27 -11.94 15.15
C THR A 822 3.18 -12.65 13.80
N THR A 823 3.11 -11.90 12.70
CA THR A 823 2.59 -12.40 11.44
C THR A 823 3.69 -12.57 10.39
N LEU A 824 3.71 -13.73 9.73
CA LEU A 824 4.28 -13.92 8.40
C LEU A 824 3.09 -13.82 7.43
N PRO A 825 2.89 -12.69 6.72
CA PRO A 825 1.78 -12.59 5.80
C PRO A 825 2.08 -13.18 4.44
N PHE A 826 1.02 -13.68 3.79
CA PHE A 826 1.00 -13.88 2.34
C PHE A 826 0.14 -12.83 1.67
N THR A 827 0.54 -12.42 0.47
CA THR A 827 -0.17 -11.41 -0.32
C THR A 827 -1.43 -11.91 -1.03
N GLY A 828 -1.98 -13.06 -0.64
CA GLY A 828 -3.20 -13.61 -1.24
C GLY A 828 -3.06 -14.10 -2.69
N ASP A 829 -4.21 -14.29 -3.32
CA ASP A 829 -4.39 -15.10 -4.53
C ASP A 829 -4.14 -14.29 -5.82
N THR A 830 -2.88 -13.89 -6.04
CA THR A 830 -2.48 -13.09 -7.21
C THR A 830 -2.65 -13.83 -8.54
N THR A 831 -2.81 -13.09 -9.64
CA THR A 831 -2.85 -13.66 -11.00
C THR A 831 -1.44 -13.80 -11.57
N SER A 832 -1.11 -14.95 -12.17
CA SER A 832 0.20 -15.26 -12.72
C SER A 832 0.48 -14.57 -14.07
N THR A 833 0.78 -13.27 -14.04
CA THR A 833 1.14 -12.45 -15.22
C THR A 833 2.51 -11.77 -15.07
N TRP A 834 3.06 -11.27 -16.17
CA TRP A 834 4.31 -10.49 -16.15
C TRP A 834 4.14 -9.16 -15.41
N GLY A 835 2.99 -8.49 -15.55
CA GLY A 835 2.65 -7.29 -14.81
C GLY A 835 2.56 -7.53 -13.31
N THR A 836 1.99 -8.67 -12.87
CA THR A 836 1.99 -9.04 -11.44
C THR A 836 3.41 -9.26 -10.91
N LEU A 837 4.24 -10.03 -11.63
CA LEU A 837 5.65 -10.21 -11.25
C LEU A 837 6.39 -8.86 -11.16
N ALA A 838 6.10 -7.91 -12.06
CA ALA A 838 6.66 -6.57 -11.99
C ALA A 838 6.20 -5.78 -10.76
N ALA A 839 4.91 -5.81 -10.45
CA ALA A 839 4.35 -5.12 -9.30
C ALA A 839 4.88 -5.66 -7.96
N GLU A 840 5.11 -6.97 -7.83
CA GLU A 840 5.62 -7.59 -6.61
C GLU A 840 7.02 -7.08 -6.21
N ILE A 841 7.85 -6.67 -7.16
CA ILE A 841 9.20 -6.12 -6.88
C ILE A 841 9.13 -4.88 -6.01
N GLY A 842 8.27 -3.93 -6.40
CA GLY A 842 8.05 -2.69 -5.65
C GLY A 842 7.23 -2.94 -4.38
N PHE A 843 6.27 -3.88 -4.44
CA PHE A 843 5.37 -4.17 -3.32
C PHE A 843 6.11 -4.69 -2.08
N THR A 844 6.93 -5.75 -2.17
CA THR A 844 7.60 -6.33 -0.98
C THR A 844 8.45 -5.31 -0.25
N SER A 845 9.24 -4.55 -1.01
CA SER A 845 10.17 -3.58 -0.47
C SER A 845 9.44 -2.35 0.09
N GLY A 846 8.39 -1.89 -0.61
CA GLY A 846 7.54 -0.79 -0.20
C GLY A 846 6.69 -1.09 1.04
N GLU A 847 6.07 -2.26 1.11
CA GLU A 847 5.27 -2.69 2.26
C GLU A 847 6.13 -2.88 3.51
N GLY A 848 7.34 -3.43 3.33
CA GLY A 848 8.26 -3.63 4.45
C GLY A 848 8.64 -2.32 5.13
N VAL A 849 8.89 -1.25 4.37
CA VAL A 849 9.22 0.06 4.94
C VAL A 849 8.00 0.88 5.35
N ALA A 850 6.83 0.62 4.73
CA ALA A 850 5.57 1.24 5.13
C ALA A 850 5.13 0.77 6.52
N THR A 851 5.33 -0.51 6.84
CA THR A 851 4.79 -1.13 8.07
C THR A 851 5.88 -1.47 9.11
N GLY A 852 7.13 -1.60 8.68
CA GLY A 852 8.22 -2.15 9.48
C GLY A 852 8.17 -3.68 9.62
N LEU A 853 7.32 -4.37 8.84
CA LEU A 853 7.28 -5.82 8.76
C LEU A 853 8.34 -6.34 7.79
N SER A 854 9.14 -7.33 8.19
CA SER A 854 10.20 -7.85 7.33
C SER A 854 9.90 -9.19 6.66
N ALA A 855 8.94 -9.97 7.14
CA ALA A 855 8.73 -11.37 6.74
C ALA A 855 7.54 -11.54 5.76
N ILE A 856 7.48 -10.71 4.72
CA ILE A 856 6.42 -10.74 3.71
C ILE A 856 6.66 -11.92 2.75
N SER A 857 5.61 -12.69 2.46
CA SER A 857 5.60 -13.82 1.52
C SER A 857 4.67 -13.56 0.34
N HIS A 858 5.06 -14.11 -0.82
CA HIS A 858 4.22 -14.19 -2.02
C HIS A 858 3.93 -15.65 -2.37
N ASP A 859 3.03 -15.86 -3.32
CA ASP A 859 2.97 -17.09 -4.11
C ASP A 859 4.02 -16.99 -5.23
N ILE A 860 5.15 -17.68 -5.09
CA ILE A 860 6.17 -17.66 -6.13
C ILE A 860 5.66 -18.41 -7.36
N GLY A 861 5.43 -17.66 -8.44
CA GLY A 861 4.71 -18.10 -9.64
C GLY A 861 3.30 -17.51 -9.78
N GLY A 862 2.82 -16.76 -8.79
CA GLY A 862 1.43 -16.32 -8.65
C GLY A 862 0.49 -17.47 -8.30
N HIS A 863 -0.69 -17.15 -7.77
CA HIS A 863 -1.67 -18.16 -7.35
C HIS A 863 -2.45 -18.72 -8.54
N ASN A 864 -3.09 -17.82 -9.30
CA ASN A 864 -4.06 -18.13 -10.34
C ASN A 864 -3.41 -18.09 -11.72
N GLY A 865 -3.27 -19.25 -12.39
CA GLY A 865 -2.47 -19.40 -13.62
C GLY A 865 -3.21 -19.93 -14.85
N GLY A 866 -4.49 -20.30 -14.74
CA GLY A 866 -5.27 -20.93 -15.81
C GLY A 866 -5.50 -20.09 -17.08
N LEU A 867 -5.01 -18.85 -17.10
CA LEU A 867 -5.13 -17.91 -18.23
C LEU A 867 -4.28 -18.30 -19.44
N TRP A 868 -3.17 -19.02 -19.25
CA TRP A 868 -2.27 -19.37 -20.36
C TRP A 868 -2.74 -20.56 -21.19
N GLY A 869 -3.73 -21.32 -20.69
CA GLY A 869 -4.26 -22.51 -21.38
C GLY A 869 -3.21 -23.62 -21.61
N LEU A 870 -2.08 -23.56 -20.91
CA LEU A 870 -1.02 -24.54 -21.03
C LEU A 870 -1.28 -25.69 -20.06
N PRO A 871 -1.44 -26.93 -20.56
CA PRO A 871 -1.60 -28.08 -19.68
C PRO A 871 -0.28 -28.35 -18.93
N GLY A 872 -0.38 -28.50 -17.62
CA GLY A 872 0.70 -28.95 -16.76
C GLY A 872 1.03 -30.43 -16.96
N SER A 873 2.09 -30.84 -16.30
CA SER A 873 2.72 -32.15 -16.43
C SER A 873 2.16 -33.19 -15.46
N VAL A 874 1.49 -32.76 -14.38
CA VAL A 874 0.99 -33.63 -13.32
C VAL A 874 -0.51 -33.87 -13.47
N VAL A 875 -0.94 -35.10 -13.17
CA VAL A 875 -2.36 -35.45 -13.01
C VAL A 875 -2.53 -36.01 -11.61
N VAL A 876 -3.22 -35.28 -10.74
CA VAL A 876 -3.58 -35.73 -9.40
C VAL A 876 -5.04 -36.10 -9.41
N HIS A 877 -5.33 -37.38 -9.15
CA HIS A 877 -6.70 -37.92 -9.01
C HIS A 877 -7.67 -37.58 -10.15
N GLY A 878 -7.14 -37.47 -11.39
CA GLY A 878 -7.93 -37.19 -12.59
C GLY A 878 -7.99 -35.71 -12.99
N GLN A 879 -7.50 -34.80 -12.14
CA GLN A 879 -7.32 -33.39 -12.49
C GLN A 879 -5.89 -33.15 -12.98
N ARG A 880 -5.76 -32.60 -14.18
CA ARG A 880 -4.46 -32.16 -14.72
C ARG A 880 -4.18 -30.74 -14.23
N THR A 881 -2.95 -30.49 -13.80
CA THR A 881 -2.49 -29.15 -13.45
C THR A 881 -2.45 -28.23 -14.68
N ASP A 882 -2.41 -26.92 -14.46
CA ASP A 882 -1.95 -25.96 -15.47
C ASP A 882 -0.43 -25.71 -15.34
N LYS A 883 0.15 -24.98 -16.30
CA LYS A 883 1.52 -24.47 -16.15
C LYS A 883 1.69 -23.07 -16.69
N LEU A 884 2.73 -22.39 -16.21
CA LEU A 884 3.16 -21.10 -16.73
C LEU A 884 4.00 -21.27 -18.00
N PRO A 885 4.18 -20.20 -18.80
CA PRO A 885 5.30 -20.11 -19.71
C PRO A 885 6.63 -20.39 -18.99
N ASP A 886 7.51 -21.18 -19.63
CA ASP A 886 8.74 -21.69 -19.01
C ASP A 886 9.66 -20.55 -18.51
N ASP A 887 9.70 -19.43 -19.23
CA ASP A 887 10.46 -18.24 -18.87
C ASP A 887 9.83 -17.47 -17.70
N LEU A 888 8.50 -17.29 -17.68
CA LEU A 888 7.79 -16.65 -16.57
C LEU A 888 8.02 -17.44 -15.26
N TYR A 889 7.89 -18.76 -15.30
CA TYR A 889 8.19 -19.62 -14.15
C TYR A 889 9.63 -19.42 -13.66
N ALA A 890 10.61 -19.52 -14.57
CA ALA A 890 12.02 -19.35 -14.21
C ALA A 890 12.32 -17.96 -13.62
N ARG A 891 11.72 -16.88 -14.16
CA ARG A 891 11.90 -15.52 -13.64
C ARG A 891 11.25 -15.30 -12.28
N TRP A 892 10.12 -15.93 -12.01
CA TRP A 892 9.47 -15.82 -10.70
C TRP A 892 10.27 -16.53 -9.61
N VAL A 893 10.83 -17.73 -9.89
CA VAL A 893 11.71 -18.43 -8.94
C VAL A 893 13.01 -17.66 -8.69
N GLN A 894 13.55 -17.03 -9.73
CA GLN A 894 14.68 -16.10 -9.61
C GLN A 894 14.38 -14.93 -8.66
N PHE A 895 13.20 -14.30 -8.81
CA PHE A 895 12.73 -13.27 -7.89
C PHE A 895 12.56 -13.78 -6.45
N GLY A 896 11.90 -14.93 -6.28
CA GLY A 896 11.64 -15.60 -4.99
C GLY A 896 12.90 -15.87 -4.16
N THR A 897 14.00 -16.21 -4.84
CA THR A 897 15.31 -16.47 -4.21
C THR A 897 15.78 -15.31 -3.32
N PHE A 898 15.46 -14.07 -3.70
CA PHE A 898 15.88 -12.85 -3.01
C PHE A 898 14.73 -12.12 -2.28
N GLN A 899 13.61 -12.80 -2.02
CA GLN A 899 12.52 -12.30 -1.15
C GLN A 899 12.76 -12.66 0.32
N PRO A 900 11.99 -12.13 1.29
CA PRO A 900 12.11 -12.57 2.68
C PRO A 900 11.75 -14.05 2.87
N ILE A 901 10.69 -14.52 2.21
CA ILE A 901 10.19 -15.90 2.24
C ILE A 901 10.07 -16.43 0.80
N ASP A 902 10.58 -17.64 0.54
CA ASP A 902 10.52 -18.29 -0.77
C ASP A 902 9.51 -19.45 -0.73
N ARG A 903 8.26 -19.16 -1.11
CA ARG A 903 7.15 -20.10 -1.06
C ARG A 903 6.56 -20.36 -2.44
N LEU A 904 6.84 -21.54 -2.96
CA LEU A 904 6.22 -22.07 -4.16
C LEU A 904 4.76 -22.39 -3.84
N HIS A 905 3.82 -21.72 -4.52
CA HIS A 905 2.39 -21.97 -4.37
C HIS A 905 1.57 -21.68 -5.63
N SER A 906 0.44 -22.37 -5.76
CA SER A 906 -0.49 -22.27 -6.87
C SER A 906 -1.86 -22.86 -6.56
N ASN A 907 -2.85 -22.37 -7.31
CA ASN A 907 -4.14 -23.01 -7.53
C ASN A 907 -4.00 -24.05 -8.66
N HIS A 908 -3.72 -25.31 -8.32
CA HIS A 908 -3.63 -26.43 -9.28
C HIS A 908 -2.65 -26.21 -10.45
N GLY A 909 -1.51 -25.55 -10.22
CA GLY A 909 -0.52 -25.24 -11.25
C GLY A 909 0.90 -25.73 -10.95
N ASP A 910 1.64 -26.14 -11.97
CA ASP A 910 3.02 -26.64 -11.83
C ASP A 910 3.95 -25.54 -11.23
N ARG A 911 4.64 -25.83 -10.12
CA ARG A 911 5.63 -24.94 -9.46
C ARG A 911 7.01 -25.54 -9.20
N LEU A 912 7.28 -26.74 -9.70
CA LEU A 912 8.49 -27.51 -9.38
C LEU A 912 9.44 -27.64 -10.59
N PRO A 913 10.78 -27.65 -10.39
CA PRO A 913 11.73 -27.64 -11.50
C PRO A 913 11.53 -28.75 -12.54
N TRP A 914 11.25 -29.98 -12.09
CA TRP A 914 11.10 -31.15 -12.97
C TRP A 914 9.78 -31.18 -13.76
N GLN A 915 8.84 -30.28 -13.46
CA GLN A 915 7.62 -30.09 -14.24
C GLN A 915 7.86 -29.24 -15.51
N TYR A 916 9.02 -28.56 -15.58
CA TYR A 916 9.42 -27.72 -16.70
C TYR A 916 10.59 -28.36 -17.47
N PRO A 917 10.73 -28.11 -18.79
CA PRO A 917 11.85 -28.64 -19.57
C PRO A 917 13.06 -27.69 -19.62
N GLY A 918 14.23 -28.26 -19.88
CA GLY A 918 15.41 -27.51 -20.34
C GLY A 918 15.88 -26.39 -19.39
N ALA A 919 16.13 -25.21 -19.95
CA ALA A 919 16.76 -24.10 -19.23
C ALA A 919 15.93 -23.55 -18.06
N ALA A 920 14.59 -23.70 -18.10
CA ALA A 920 13.73 -23.26 -17.01
C ALA A 920 13.88 -24.15 -15.77
N ALA A 921 13.94 -25.48 -15.95
CA ALA A 921 14.20 -26.42 -14.87
C ALA A 921 15.58 -26.20 -14.23
N GLU A 922 16.61 -26.05 -15.06
CA GLU A 922 17.98 -25.80 -14.59
C GLU A 922 18.09 -24.46 -13.85
N SER A 923 17.41 -23.42 -14.33
CA SER A 923 17.28 -22.14 -13.63
C SER A 923 16.64 -22.34 -12.26
N ALA A 924 15.43 -22.88 -12.20
CA ALA A 924 14.69 -23.02 -10.95
C ALA A 924 15.47 -23.86 -9.92
N LYS A 925 16.06 -24.99 -10.33
CA LYS A 925 16.91 -25.81 -9.45
C LYS A 925 18.12 -25.04 -8.93
N LYS A 926 18.81 -24.27 -9.78
CA LYS A 926 19.95 -23.44 -9.38
C LYS A 926 19.54 -22.38 -8.35
N PHE A 927 18.42 -21.71 -8.59
CA PHE A 927 17.95 -20.60 -7.76
C PHE A 927 17.34 -21.06 -6.43
N LEU A 928 16.61 -22.17 -6.39
CA LEU A 928 16.17 -22.79 -5.12
C LEU A 928 17.35 -23.29 -4.27
N ASN A 929 18.40 -23.84 -4.88
CA ASN A 929 19.63 -24.17 -4.15
C ASN A 929 20.39 -22.91 -3.68
N LEU A 930 20.35 -21.82 -4.46
CA LEU A 930 20.93 -20.54 -4.04
C LEU A 930 20.15 -19.94 -2.86
N ARG A 931 18.82 -20.04 -2.86
CA ARG A 931 17.97 -19.65 -1.72
C ARG A 931 18.42 -20.34 -0.44
N GLU A 932 18.53 -21.67 -0.50
CA GLU A 932 18.96 -22.45 0.66
C GLU A 932 20.39 -22.10 1.09
N ALA A 933 21.27 -21.84 0.13
CA ALA A 933 22.62 -21.36 0.43
C ALA A 933 22.64 -19.97 1.09
N LEU A 934 21.65 -19.11 0.81
CA LEU A 934 21.52 -17.75 1.36
C LEU A 934 20.93 -17.70 2.77
N VAL A 935 20.35 -18.79 3.30
CA VAL A 935 19.74 -18.84 4.65
C VAL A 935 20.61 -18.16 5.73
N PRO A 936 21.94 -18.38 5.83
CA PRO A 936 22.78 -17.70 6.82
C PRO A 936 22.80 -16.17 6.69
N TYR A 937 22.80 -15.65 5.46
CA TYR A 937 22.74 -14.21 5.18
C TYR A 937 21.33 -13.67 5.44
N THR A 938 20.30 -14.31 4.91
CA THR A 938 18.89 -13.94 5.12
C THR A 938 18.54 -13.90 6.60
N TYR A 939 18.97 -14.89 7.38
CA TYR A 939 18.71 -14.98 8.80
C TYR A 939 19.44 -13.91 9.61
N THR A 940 20.67 -13.58 9.21
CA THR A 940 21.40 -12.44 9.76
C THR A 940 20.66 -11.12 9.50
N LEU A 941 20.17 -10.91 8.27
CA LEU A 941 19.40 -9.72 7.90
C LEU A 941 18.06 -9.67 8.64
N ALA A 942 17.39 -10.81 8.84
CA ALA A 942 16.16 -10.88 9.62
C ALA A 942 16.40 -10.51 11.09
N ARG A 943 17.55 -10.92 11.66
CA ARG A 943 17.95 -10.51 13.00
C ARG A 943 18.26 -9.01 13.07
N GLU A 944 18.88 -8.45 12.04
CA GLU A 944 19.09 -7.01 11.89
C GLU A 944 17.74 -6.26 11.80
N ALA A 945 16.78 -6.78 11.04
CA ALA A 945 15.44 -6.20 10.93
C ALA A 945 14.70 -6.19 12.28
N GLU A 946 14.77 -7.28 13.05
CA GLU A 946 14.22 -7.31 14.40
C GLU A 946 14.95 -6.32 15.34
N ALA A 947 16.25 -6.09 15.15
CA ALA A 947 17.05 -5.22 16.01
C ALA A 947 16.86 -3.73 15.70
N THR A 948 16.68 -3.39 14.43
CA THR A 948 16.77 -2.01 13.92
C THR A 948 15.47 -1.49 13.31
N GLY A 949 14.51 -2.37 13.03
CA GLY A 949 13.31 -2.05 12.26
C GLY A 949 13.53 -1.96 10.74
N VAL A 950 14.77 -2.05 10.25
CA VAL A 950 15.07 -1.96 8.81
C VAL A 950 14.89 -3.33 8.14
N PRO A 951 13.94 -3.51 7.20
CA PRO A 951 13.61 -4.82 6.64
C PRO A 951 14.76 -5.50 5.89
N VAL A 952 14.63 -6.80 5.64
CA VAL A 952 15.55 -7.60 4.82
C VAL A 952 15.64 -7.07 3.38
N VAL A 953 14.49 -6.81 2.75
CA VAL A 953 14.37 -6.22 1.40
C VAL A 953 14.09 -4.73 1.53
N ARG A 954 14.87 -3.89 0.84
CA ARG A 954 14.90 -2.43 1.07
C ARG A 954 14.82 -1.67 -0.25
N PRO A 955 13.88 -0.74 -0.41
CA PRO A 955 13.94 0.24 -1.49
C PRO A 955 15.24 1.05 -1.39
N THR A 956 15.84 1.39 -2.53
CA THR A 956 17.15 2.05 -2.56
C THR A 956 17.12 3.46 -1.94
N TYR A 957 15.96 4.13 -1.93
CA TYR A 957 15.80 5.44 -1.29
C TYR A 957 16.07 5.43 0.23
N LEU A 958 16.04 4.27 0.90
CA LEU A 958 16.47 4.16 2.30
C LEU A 958 17.94 4.52 2.50
N ALA A 959 18.80 4.14 1.55
CA ALA A 959 20.24 4.40 1.60
C ALA A 959 20.64 5.64 0.79
N TYR A 960 19.83 6.03 -0.21
CA TYR A 960 20.13 7.08 -1.16
C TYR A 960 18.99 8.13 -1.28
N PRO A 961 18.54 8.75 -0.17
CA PRO A 961 17.34 9.62 -0.18
C PRO A 961 17.50 10.91 -0.99
N ASN A 962 18.75 11.29 -1.32
CA ASN A 962 19.05 12.47 -2.13
C ASN A 962 19.08 12.20 -3.64
N GLU A 963 19.03 10.92 -4.04
CA GLU A 963 19.10 10.51 -5.44
C GLU A 963 17.69 10.29 -6.01
N GLN A 964 17.30 11.07 -7.02
CA GLN A 964 15.96 10.95 -7.61
C GLN A 964 15.74 9.60 -8.31
N ASP A 965 16.81 8.97 -8.81
CA ASP A 965 16.71 7.66 -9.42
C ASP A 965 16.35 6.58 -8.38
N ALA A 966 16.69 6.75 -7.10
CA ALA A 966 16.29 5.83 -6.02
C ALA A 966 14.77 5.76 -5.80
N TYR A 967 14.05 6.85 -6.09
CA TYR A 967 12.58 6.88 -6.08
C TYR A 967 12.02 6.44 -7.44
N ALA A 968 12.69 6.78 -8.54
CA ALA A 968 12.24 6.44 -9.89
C ALA A 968 12.31 4.93 -10.19
N THR A 969 13.25 4.20 -9.58
CA THR A 969 13.48 2.76 -9.82
C THR A 969 12.90 1.85 -8.75
N ALA A 970 12.16 2.39 -7.77
CA ALA A 970 11.61 1.65 -6.63
C ALA A 970 10.71 0.46 -7.02
N GLY A 971 10.07 0.48 -8.20
CA GLY A 971 9.30 -0.65 -8.74
C GLY A 971 10.09 -1.68 -9.54
N SER A 972 11.41 -1.51 -9.70
CA SER A 972 12.23 -2.37 -10.58
C SER A 972 13.48 -2.97 -9.95
N GLU A 973 13.95 -2.40 -8.84
CA GLU A 973 15.15 -2.87 -8.16
C GLU A 973 15.11 -2.51 -6.67
N TYR A 974 15.79 -3.31 -5.85
CA TYR A 974 15.87 -3.13 -4.41
C TYR A 974 17.20 -3.66 -3.86
N LEU A 975 17.52 -3.33 -2.61
CA LEU A 975 18.63 -3.92 -1.88
C LEU A 975 18.15 -5.12 -1.05
N TYR A 976 18.87 -6.24 -1.14
CA TYR A 976 18.76 -7.40 -0.26
C TYR A 976 19.82 -7.29 0.86
N GLY A 977 19.41 -6.74 1.99
CA GLY A 977 20.31 -6.17 2.99
C GLY A 977 20.89 -4.83 2.53
N SER A 978 22.10 -4.49 2.99
CA SER A 978 22.78 -3.24 2.58
C SER A 978 23.69 -3.39 1.35
N ASP A 979 24.09 -4.62 1.02
CA ASP A 979 25.24 -4.87 0.15
C ASP A 979 24.91 -5.57 -1.17
N VAL A 980 23.67 -6.02 -1.37
CA VAL A 980 23.27 -6.75 -2.58
C VAL A 980 22.16 -5.99 -3.29
N LEU A 981 22.40 -5.49 -4.50
CA LEU A 981 21.39 -4.88 -5.37
C LEU A 981 20.80 -5.96 -6.27
N VAL A 982 19.47 -6.06 -6.30
CA VAL A 982 18.71 -7.05 -7.07
C VAL A 982 17.77 -6.32 -8.01
N ALA A 983 17.83 -6.64 -9.30
CA ALA A 983 16.95 -6.08 -10.33
C ALA A 983 16.33 -7.22 -11.16
N PRO A 984 15.21 -7.81 -10.68
CA PRO A 984 14.58 -8.95 -11.33
C PRO A 984 14.13 -8.66 -12.77
N VAL A 985 14.09 -9.70 -13.60
CA VAL A 985 13.67 -9.60 -15.00
C VAL A 985 12.17 -9.85 -15.09
N THR A 986 11.43 -8.90 -15.66
CA THR A 986 9.95 -8.90 -15.70
C THR A 986 9.38 -8.79 -17.10
N THR A 987 10.17 -9.19 -18.11
CA THR A 987 9.75 -9.22 -19.51
C THR A 987 9.94 -10.60 -20.11
N PRO A 988 9.05 -11.05 -21.02
CA PRO A 988 9.16 -12.33 -21.70
C PRO A 988 10.50 -12.55 -22.43
N GLY A 989 10.89 -13.82 -22.51
CA GLY A 989 12.00 -14.32 -23.31
C GLY A 989 13.06 -15.08 -22.51
N ASN A 990 13.64 -16.12 -23.13
CA ASN A 990 14.80 -16.85 -22.60
C ASN A 990 16.05 -15.96 -22.42
N THR A 991 16.07 -14.81 -23.08
CA THR A 991 17.04 -13.74 -22.86
C THR A 991 16.28 -12.43 -22.83
N ALA A 992 16.55 -11.61 -21.82
CA ALA A 992 15.88 -10.35 -21.62
C ALA A 992 16.90 -9.28 -21.19
N THR A 993 16.56 -8.02 -21.46
CA THR A 993 17.39 -6.87 -21.07
C THR A 993 16.62 -6.01 -20.10
N THR A 994 17.20 -5.74 -18.93
CA THR A 994 16.67 -4.78 -17.96
C THR A 994 17.63 -3.61 -17.79
N THR A 995 17.10 -2.44 -17.48
CA THR A 995 17.91 -1.27 -17.12
C THR A 995 18.06 -1.24 -15.61
N VAL A 996 19.30 -1.23 -15.14
CA VAL A 996 19.64 -1.18 -13.71
C VAL A 996 20.27 0.17 -13.41
N TRP A 997 19.82 0.85 -12.37
CA TRP A 997 20.52 2.01 -11.84
C TRP A 997 21.46 1.56 -10.73
N PHE A 998 22.73 1.94 -10.85
CA PHE A 998 23.74 1.63 -9.86
C PHE A 998 23.92 2.84 -8.93
N PRO A 999 23.56 2.73 -7.64
CA PRO A 999 23.69 3.85 -6.72
C PRO A 999 25.13 4.39 -6.63
N PRO A 1000 25.29 5.72 -6.46
CA PRO A 1000 26.62 6.35 -6.40
C PRO A 1000 27.39 6.00 -5.11
N GLY A 1001 28.67 6.36 -5.09
CA GLY A 1001 29.56 6.16 -3.93
C GLY A 1001 30.16 4.75 -3.80
N SER A 1002 29.80 3.82 -4.67
CA SER A 1002 30.37 2.46 -4.71
C SER A 1002 30.37 1.90 -6.12
N SER A 1003 31.24 0.93 -6.39
CA SER A 1003 31.11 0.09 -7.59
C SER A 1003 30.30 -1.17 -7.25
N TRP A 1004 29.69 -1.77 -8.25
CA TRP A 1004 28.77 -2.90 -8.10
C TRP A 1004 29.24 -4.06 -8.95
N THR A 1005 29.55 -5.19 -8.33
CA THR A 1005 30.08 -6.37 -9.04
C THR A 1005 29.01 -7.43 -9.17
N ASP A 1006 28.73 -7.83 -10.41
CA ASP A 1006 27.80 -8.89 -10.75
C ASP A 1006 28.19 -10.22 -10.07
N TRP A 1007 27.28 -10.77 -9.28
CA TRP A 1007 27.47 -11.99 -8.49
C TRP A 1007 27.88 -13.20 -9.35
N PHE A 1008 27.28 -13.29 -10.54
CA PHE A 1008 27.40 -14.42 -11.44
C PHE A 1008 28.54 -14.26 -12.44
N THR A 1009 28.71 -13.07 -13.01
CA THR A 1009 29.69 -12.83 -14.09
C THR A 1009 31.01 -12.25 -13.61
N GLY A 1010 31.03 -11.61 -12.43
CA GLY A 1010 32.19 -10.89 -11.91
C GLY A 1010 32.45 -9.54 -12.57
N LYS A 1011 31.58 -9.11 -13.50
CA LYS A 1011 31.68 -7.79 -14.14
C LYS A 1011 31.33 -6.68 -13.15
N THR A 1012 32.17 -5.65 -13.10
CA THR A 1012 31.98 -4.50 -12.21
C THR A 1012 31.42 -3.28 -12.98
N TYR A 1013 30.47 -2.60 -12.37
CA TYR A 1013 29.80 -1.40 -12.87
C TYR A 1013 30.09 -0.21 -11.93
N ALA A 1014 30.22 0.98 -12.52
CA ALA A 1014 30.41 2.20 -11.76
C ALA A 1014 29.07 2.69 -11.18
N GLY A 1015 29.06 3.05 -9.90
CA GLY A 1015 27.93 3.75 -9.29
C GLY A 1015 27.69 5.13 -9.90
N GLY A 1016 26.48 5.64 -9.73
CA GLY A 1016 26.01 6.88 -10.35
C GLY A 1016 25.70 6.72 -11.85
N THR A 1017 25.48 5.49 -12.33
CA THR A 1017 25.19 5.21 -13.73
C THR A 1017 24.00 4.27 -13.88
N SER A 1018 23.33 4.31 -15.03
CA SER A 1018 22.34 3.30 -15.43
C SER A 1018 22.88 2.48 -16.60
N GLN A 1019 22.67 1.17 -16.58
CA GLN A 1019 23.17 0.27 -17.62
C GLN A 1019 22.09 -0.72 -18.05
N SER A 1020 22.12 -1.09 -19.33
CA SER A 1020 21.32 -2.19 -19.85
C SER A 1020 22.04 -3.52 -19.62
N ILE A 1021 21.41 -4.41 -18.88
CA ILE A 1021 21.93 -5.71 -18.49
C ILE A 1021 21.11 -6.80 -19.18
N THR A 1022 21.77 -7.62 -20.00
CA THR A 1022 21.15 -8.73 -20.72
C THR A 1022 21.52 -10.05 -20.06
N THR A 1023 20.52 -10.84 -19.69
CA THR A 1023 20.70 -12.14 -19.00
C THR A 1023 19.89 -13.26 -19.64
N GLY A 1024 20.46 -14.46 -19.70
CA GLY A 1024 19.73 -15.70 -19.99
C GLY A 1024 18.86 -16.15 -18.81
N LEU A 1025 18.33 -17.38 -18.84
CA LEU A 1025 17.64 -17.99 -17.68
C LEU A 1025 18.61 -18.55 -16.64
N ASP A 1026 19.88 -18.74 -16.96
CA ASP A 1026 20.89 -19.26 -16.04
C ASP A 1026 21.35 -18.21 -14.99
N THR A 1027 21.05 -16.92 -15.22
CA THR A 1027 21.43 -15.80 -14.35
C THR A 1027 20.31 -14.76 -14.28
N MET A 1028 20.44 -13.84 -13.34
CA MET A 1028 19.64 -12.61 -13.26
C MET A 1028 20.54 -11.47 -12.73
N PRO A 1029 20.14 -10.19 -12.90
CA PRO A 1029 20.91 -9.06 -12.39
C PRO A 1029 20.95 -9.02 -10.85
N VAL A 1030 22.07 -9.44 -10.27
CA VAL A 1030 22.38 -9.39 -8.84
C VAL A 1030 23.80 -8.88 -8.67
N PHE A 1031 23.98 -7.83 -7.88
CA PHE A 1031 25.27 -7.15 -7.76
C PHE A 1031 25.65 -6.95 -6.30
N VAL A 1032 26.90 -7.27 -5.96
CA VAL A 1032 27.47 -7.01 -4.64
C VAL A 1032 28.21 -5.69 -4.67
N ARG A 1033 27.86 -4.80 -3.74
CA ARG A 1033 28.52 -3.51 -3.51
C ARG A 1033 30.00 -3.72 -3.19
N SER A 1034 30.90 -2.88 -3.69
CA SER A 1034 32.32 -2.89 -3.28
C SER A 1034 32.45 -2.82 -1.76
N GLY A 1035 33.23 -3.74 -1.19
CA GLY A 1035 33.37 -3.94 0.26
C GLY A 1035 32.31 -4.87 0.89
N GLY A 1036 31.23 -5.18 0.18
CA GLY A 1036 30.17 -6.07 0.63
C GLY A 1036 30.67 -7.51 0.82
N ILE A 1037 30.16 -8.18 1.84
CA ILE A 1037 30.55 -9.54 2.24
C ILE A 1037 29.27 -10.37 2.45
N VAL A 1038 29.07 -11.38 1.62
CA VAL A 1038 27.86 -12.23 1.67
C VAL A 1038 28.22 -13.65 2.09
N PRO A 1039 27.83 -14.09 3.31
CA PRO A 1039 28.00 -15.45 3.77
C PRO A 1039 26.92 -16.39 3.22
N THR A 1040 27.34 -17.48 2.58
CA THR A 1040 26.44 -18.54 2.10
C THR A 1040 26.93 -19.91 2.55
N ARG A 1041 26.05 -20.92 2.53
CA ARG A 1041 26.50 -22.33 2.60
C ARG A 1041 27.45 -22.61 1.43
N SER A 1042 28.52 -23.38 1.66
CA SER A 1042 29.47 -23.75 0.60
C SER A 1042 28.98 -24.87 -0.32
N LYS A 1043 27.94 -25.59 0.08
CA LYS A 1043 27.40 -26.75 -0.63
C LYS A 1043 25.88 -26.69 -0.64
N ASN A 1044 25.29 -27.27 -1.68
CA ASN A 1044 23.87 -27.57 -1.72
C ASN A 1044 23.55 -28.60 -0.64
N VAL A 1045 22.45 -28.38 0.07
CA VAL A 1045 21.94 -29.24 1.15
C VAL A 1045 20.47 -29.55 0.89
N THR A 1046 19.90 -30.51 1.62
CA THR A 1046 18.50 -30.92 1.41
C THR A 1046 17.48 -30.07 2.17
N ASN A 1047 17.90 -29.44 3.27
CA ASN A 1047 17.12 -28.61 4.21
C ASN A 1047 18.07 -27.98 5.25
N ASP A 1048 17.62 -26.97 5.98
CA ASP A 1048 18.39 -26.30 7.04
C ASP A 1048 18.58 -27.19 8.28
N VAL A 1049 17.51 -27.85 8.72
CA VAL A 1049 17.43 -28.53 10.04
C VAL A 1049 18.47 -29.63 10.20
N GLN A 1050 18.67 -30.47 9.19
CA GLN A 1050 19.59 -31.61 9.25
C GLN A 1050 21.01 -31.26 8.80
N ASN A 1051 21.24 -30.05 8.30
CA ASN A 1051 22.50 -29.65 7.70
C ASN A 1051 23.07 -28.44 8.45
N PRO A 1052 23.89 -28.65 9.49
CA PRO A 1052 24.50 -27.56 10.24
C PRO A 1052 25.42 -26.70 9.36
N LEU A 1053 25.65 -25.45 9.76
CA LEU A 1053 26.51 -24.51 9.03
C LEU A 1053 28.02 -24.78 9.25
N ASP A 1054 28.48 -25.95 8.82
CA ASP A 1054 29.87 -26.44 8.97
C ASP A 1054 30.81 -26.01 7.82
N ALA A 1055 30.25 -25.49 6.73
CA ALA A 1055 30.97 -25.01 5.56
C ALA A 1055 30.37 -23.71 5.03
N VAL A 1056 31.15 -22.62 5.09
CA VAL A 1056 30.69 -21.27 4.72
C VAL A 1056 31.56 -20.69 3.61
N THR A 1057 30.90 -20.16 2.57
CA THR A 1057 31.52 -19.33 1.54
C THR A 1057 31.27 -17.86 1.85
N LEU A 1058 32.32 -17.05 1.90
CA LEU A 1058 32.26 -15.60 2.00
C LEU A 1058 32.56 -15.01 0.62
N THR A 1059 31.52 -14.52 -0.06
CA THR A 1059 31.69 -13.79 -1.31
C THR A 1059 31.94 -12.31 -0.99
N VAL A 1060 33.10 -11.81 -1.39
CA VAL A 1060 33.59 -10.46 -1.07
C VAL A 1060 33.78 -9.67 -2.36
N ALA A 1061 33.13 -8.53 -2.51
CA ALA A 1061 33.37 -7.66 -3.66
C ALA A 1061 34.54 -6.69 -3.38
N ALA A 1062 35.57 -6.74 -4.23
CA ALA A 1062 36.73 -5.85 -4.11
C ALA A 1062 36.36 -4.39 -4.42
N GLY A 1063 37.27 -3.47 -4.08
CA GLY A 1063 37.19 -2.05 -4.43
C GLY A 1063 36.90 -1.11 -3.25
N ALA A 1064 36.57 -1.64 -2.06
CA ALA A 1064 36.44 -0.86 -0.83
C ALA A 1064 36.65 -1.75 0.40
N THR A 1065 37.04 -1.15 1.52
CA THR A 1065 36.98 -1.81 2.84
C THR A 1065 35.53 -2.02 3.25
N GLY A 1066 35.25 -3.12 3.95
CA GLY A 1066 33.90 -3.41 4.45
C GLY A 1066 33.88 -4.34 5.66
N HIS A 1067 32.68 -4.54 6.19
CA HIS A 1067 32.42 -5.32 7.38
C HIS A 1067 31.08 -6.04 7.24
N ALA A 1068 31.02 -7.27 7.73
CA ALA A 1068 29.78 -8.00 7.94
C ALA A 1068 29.81 -8.75 9.27
N SER A 1069 28.66 -9.18 9.72
CA SER A 1069 28.53 -10.13 10.84
C SER A 1069 27.75 -11.34 10.39
N LEU A 1070 28.08 -12.52 10.89
CA LEU A 1070 27.25 -13.72 10.78
C LEU A 1070 26.57 -13.98 12.13
N PHE A 1071 25.24 -13.95 12.15
CA PHE A 1071 24.43 -14.28 13.32
C PHE A 1071 24.01 -15.75 13.27
N GLU A 1072 24.17 -16.45 14.38
CA GLU A 1072 23.74 -17.85 14.53
C GLU A 1072 23.13 -18.06 15.92
N ASP A 1073 22.02 -18.78 16.00
CA ASP A 1073 21.40 -19.29 17.22
C ASP A 1073 20.87 -20.71 16.97
N ASP A 1074 20.13 -21.27 17.94
CA ASP A 1074 19.52 -22.60 17.83
C ASP A 1074 18.31 -22.64 16.85
N GLY A 1075 17.92 -21.50 16.27
CA GLY A 1075 16.82 -21.37 15.34
C GLY A 1075 15.41 -21.48 15.95
N THR A 1076 15.26 -21.62 17.26
CA THR A 1076 13.96 -21.91 17.91
C THR A 1076 13.71 -21.15 19.21
N THR A 1077 14.73 -20.81 20.00
CA THR A 1077 14.56 -20.06 21.25
C THR A 1077 14.34 -18.57 20.99
N SER A 1078 13.59 -17.91 21.86
CA SER A 1078 13.51 -16.43 21.87
C SER A 1078 14.54 -15.78 22.80
N ASP A 1079 15.33 -16.57 23.54
CA ASP A 1079 16.39 -16.08 24.42
C ASP A 1079 17.63 -15.67 23.62
N ARG A 1080 17.79 -14.35 23.45
CA ARG A 1080 18.89 -13.74 22.67
C ARG A 1080 20.28 -14.01 23.24
N THR A 1081 20.40 -14.40 24.51
CA THR A 1081 21.70 -14.75 25.11
C THR A 1081 22.24 -16.07 24.57
N GLN A 1082 21.36 -16.90 23.99
CA GLN A 1082 21.70 -18.16 23.34
C GLN A 1082 21.93 -17.95 21.84
N SER A 1083 22.89 -17.09 21.53
CA SER A 1083 23.29 -16.80 20.16
C SER A 1083 24.77 -16.52 20.07
N THR A 1084 25.29 -16.52 18.85
CA THR A 1084 26.65 -16.11 18.52
C THR A 1084 26.66 -15.09 17.41
N ARG A 1085 27.69 -14.24 17.45
CA ARG A 1085 28.02 -13.32 16.38
C ARG A 1085 29.47 -13.50 15.97
N THR A 1086 29.71 -13.71 14.68
CA THR A 1086 31.04 -13.77 14.09
C THR A 1086 31.28 -12.52 13.25
N ASP A 1087 32.20 -11.65 13.68
CA ASP A 1087 32.56 -10.45 12.92
C ASP A 1087 33.55 -10.78 11.79
N ILE A 1088 33.33 -10.15 10.64
CA ILE A 1088 34.08 -10.36 9.41
C ILE A 1088 34.50 -8.99 8.87
N ARG A 1089 35.78 -8.82 8.59
CA ARG A 1089 36.36 -7.54 8.15
C ARG A 1089 37.15 -7.73 6.87
N TYR A 1090 36.83 -6.95 5.85
CA TYR A 1090 37.57 -6.89 4.60
C TYR A 1090 38.30 -5.56 4.51
N THR A 1091 39.60 -5.59 4.26
CA THR A 1091 40.44 -4.41 4.06
C THR A 1091 41.17 -4.52 2.73
N GLU A 1092 41.25 -3.43 1.99
CA GLU A 1092 41.98 -3.35 0.73
C GLU A 1092 42.73 -2.02 0.67
N ASP A 1093 43.97 -2.06 0.16
CA ASP A 1093 44.77 -0.89 -0.18
C ASP A 1093 45.27 -0.97 -1.63
N GLY A 1094 46.19 -0.08 -2.03
CA GLY A 1094 46.73 -0.05 -3.39
C GLY A 1094 47.63 -1.24 -3.77
N GLN A 1095 48.02 -2.09 -2.81
CA GLN A 1095 49.00 -3.17 -2.99
C GLN A 1095 48.47 -4.56 -2.60
N SER A 1096 47.47 -4.63 -1.72
CA SER A 1096 46.96 -5.88 -1.18
C SER A 1096 45.53 -5.77 -0.68
N ALA A 1097 44.91 -6.94 -0.52
CA ALA A 1097 43.62 -7.07 0.12
C ALA A 1097 43.63 -8.25 1.11
N ALA A 1098 42.86 -8.12 2.18
CA ALA A 1098 42.80 -9.09 3.27
C ALA A 1098 41.38 -9.19 3.82
N LEU A 1099 40.94 -10.42 4.10
CA LEU A 1099 39.72 -10.73 4.82
C LEU A 1099 40.08 -11.43 6.13
N ARG A 1100 39.55 -10.90 7.23
CA ARG A 1100 39.65 -11.50 8.56
C ARG A 1100 38.28 -11.94 9.05
N VAL A 1101 38.17 -13.20 9.45
CA VAL A 1101 37.03 -13.77 10.17
C VAL A 1101 37.47 -13.97 11.61
N ASP A 1102 36.80 -13.35 12.57
CA ASP A 1102 37.10 -13.57 13.99
C ASP A 1102 36.42 -14.84 14.53
N GLY A 1103 36.75 -15.23 15.76
CA GLY A 1103 35.99 -16.28 16.44
C GLY A 1103 34.61 -15.77 16.88
N PRO A 1104 33.56 -16.63 16.90
CA PRO A 1104 32.24 -16.23 17.38
C PRO A 1104 32.28 -15.76 18.83
N VAL A 1105 31.51 -14.70 19.12
CA VAL A 1105 31.24 -14.20 20.47
C VAL A 1105 29.85 -14.65 20.88
N GLY A 1106 29.72 -15.27 22.05
CA GLY A 1106 28.48 -15.90 22.53
C GLY A 1106 28.50 -17.42 22.37
N SER A 1107 27.39 -18.09 22.69
CA SER A 1107 27.24 -19.54 22.54
C SER A 1107 25.77 -19.94 22.51
N PHE A 1108 25.46 -21.04 21.84
CA PHE A 1108 24.13 -21.65 21.84
C PHE A 1108 24.20 -23.18 21.73
N ALA A 1109 23.11 -23.88 22.07
CA ALA A 1109 23.05 -25.33 21.99
C ALA A 1109 23.04 -25.79 20.52
N GLY A 1110 23.87 -26.78 20.17
CA GLY A 1110 24.00 -27.25 18.79
C GLY A 1110 24.95 -26.43 17.91
N GLN A 1111 25.66 -25.45 18.47
CA GLN A 1111 26.68 -24.68 17.76
C GLN A 1111 27.79 -25.58 17.19
N VAL A 1112 28.13 -25.36 15.92
CA VAL A 1112 29.20 -26.10 15.25
C VAL A 1112 30.55 -25.83 15.91
N GLN A 1113 31.30 -26.90 16.21
CA GLN A 1113 32.60 -26.81 16.88
C GLN A 1113 33.75 -26.63 15.89
N LYS A 1114 33.56 -27.10 14.65
CA LYS A 1114 34.53 -26.99 13.57
C LYS A 1114 33.86 -26.50 12.30
N ARG A 1115 34.59 -25.74 11.51
CA ARG A 1115 34.10 -25.12 10.28
C ARG A 1115 35.17 -25.09 9.19
N THR A 1116 34.73 -25.24 7.95
CA THR A 1116 35.52 -24.92 6.75
C THR A 1116 35.06 -23.57 6.20
N TRP A 1117 36.01 -22.79 5.69
CA TRP A 1117 35.74 -21.49 5.06
C TRP A 1117 36.21 -21.49 3.62
N THR A 1118 35.43 -20.89 2.73
CA THR A 1118 35.85 -20.54 1.38
C THR A 1118 35.71 -19.03 1.22
N VAL A 1119 36.78 -18.34 0.85
CA VAL A 1119 36.74 -16.90 0.57
C VAL A 1119 36.78 -16.70 -0.94
N ARG A 1120 35.76 -16.06 -1.50
CA ARG A 1120 35.64 -15.76 -2.94
C ARG A 1120 35.65 -14.25 -3.14
N PHE A 1121 36.79 -13.70 -3.58
CA PHE A 1121 36.90 -12.30 -3.95
C PHE A 1121 36.46 -12.10 -5.40
N VAL A 1122 35.40 -11.33 -5.63
CA VAL A 1122 34.87 -10.98 -6.96
C VAL A 1122 35.31 -9.57 -7.36
N GLY A 1123 35.53 -9.34 -8.65
CA GLY A 1123 36.10 -8.08 -9.14
C GLY A 1123 37.55 -7.84 -8.70
N ALA A 1124 38.23 -8.89 -8.23
CA ALA A 1124 39.56 -8.80 -7.65
C ALA A 1124 40.63 -8.41 -8.68
N ARG A 1125 41.77 -7.93 -8.20
CA ARG A 1125 42.99 -7.75 -9.00
C ARG A 1125 43.76 -9.07 -9.05
N GLU A 1126 44.52 -9.28 -10.13
CA GLU A 1126 45.32 -10.50 -10.29
C GLU A 1126 46.29 -10.67 -9.10
N PRO A 1127 46.25 -11.82 -8.39
CA PRO A 1127 47.10 -12.05 -7.24
C PRO A 1127 48.54 -12.42 -7.67
N GLY A 1128 49.52 -11.69 -7.18
CA GLY A 1128 50.94 -12.07 -7.25
C GLY A 1128 51.35 -13.06 -6.15
N SER A 1129 50.66 -13.04 -5.01
CA SER A 1129 50.81 -14.03 -3.93
C SER A 1129 49.53 -14.09 -3.09
N VAL A 1130 49.25 -15.24 -2.48
CA VAL A 1130 48.11 -15.46 -1.58
C VAL A 1130 48.65 -16.05 -0.27
N THR A 1131 48.17 -15.54 0.86
CA THR A 1131 48.53 -16.00 2.19
C THR A 1131 47.29 -16.41 2.99
N LEU A 1132 47.47 -17.45 3.81
CA LEU A 1132 46.53 -17.90 4.82
C LEU A 1132 47.24 -17.84 6.18
N ASP A 1133 46.64 -17.15 7.15
CA ASP A 1133 47.17 -16.94 8.50
C ASP A 1133 48.63 -16.42 8.49
N GLY A 1134 48.91 -15.46 7.59
CA GLY A 1134 50.22 -14.84 7.41
C GLY A 1134 51.29 -15.72 6.71
N LYS A 1135 50.95 -16.94 6.29
CA LYS A 1135 51.85 -17.86 5.56
C LYS A 1135 51.39 -18.03 4.13
N ALA A 1136 52.30 -18.39 3.21
CA ALA A 1136 51.91 -18.69 1.83
C ALA A 1136 50.80 -19.77 1.80
N ALA A 1137 49.72 -19.48 1.08
CA ALA A 1137 48.59 -20.40 0.97
C ALA A 1137 49.06 -21.69 0.26
N PRO A 1138 48.70 -22.89 0.77
CA PRO A 1138 49.11 -24.16 0.17
C PRO A 1138 48.77 -24.26 -1.32
N ALA A 1139 49.64 -24.90 -2.11
CA ALA A 1139 49.35 -25.17 -3.52
C ALA A 1139 48.04 -25.98 -3.64
N GLY A 1140 47.10 -25.51 -4.47
CA GLY A 1140 45.77 -26.12 -4.63
C GLY A 1140 44.70 -25.65 -3.64
N SER A 1141 45.06 -24.85 -2.63
CA SER A 1141 44.08 -24.21 -1.73
C SER A 1141 43.45 -22.95 -2.31
N TRP A 1142 43.92 -22.45 -3.46
CA TRP A 1142 43.33 -21.29 -4.11
C TRP A 1142 43.40 -21.38 -5.63
N THR A 1143 42.50 -20.64 -6.29
CA THR A 1143 42.40 -20.53 -7.75
C THR A 1143 42.15 -19.08 -8.17
N TRP A 1144 42.70 -18.69 -9.31
CA TRP A 1144 42.44 -17.40 -9.96
C TRP A 1144 41.80 -17.64 -11.33
N ASP A 1145 40.64 -17.03 -11.56
CA ASP A 1145 40.01 -16.94 -12.88
C ASP A 1145 40.20 -15.53 -13.41
N ALA A 1146 41.02 -15.39 -14.46
CA ALA A 1146 41.31 -14.11 -15.09
C ALA A 1146 40.12 -13.53 -15.88
N ALA A 1147 39.22 -14.38 -16.39
CA ALA A 1147 38.09 -13.93 -17.22
C ALA A 1147 37.00 -13.29 -16.35
N SER A 1148 36.64 -13.95 -15.24
CA SER A 1148 35.66 -13.44 -14.28
C SER A 1148 36.29 -12.56 -13.18
N ARG A 1149 37.61 -12.47 -13.13
CA ARG A 1149 38.38 -11.76 -12.09
C ARG A 1149 38.03 -12.23 -10.67
N VAL A 1150 37.99 -13.54 -10.49
CA VAL A 1150 37.62 -14.17 -9.21
C VAL A 1150 38.82 -14.91 -8.62
N LEU A 1151 39.17 -14.55 -7.38
CA LEU A 1151 40.08 -15.31 -6.54
C LEU A 1151 39.27 -16.13 -5.53
N THR A 1152 39.45 -17.44 -5.53
CA THR A 1152 38.83 -18.33 -4.53
C THR A 1152 39.92 -18.96 -3.67
N VAL A 1153 39.78 -18.90 -2.35
CA VAL A 1153 40.71 -19.48 -1.35
C VAL A 1153 39.92 -20.39 -0.42
N LYS A 1154 40.32 -21.66 -0.34
CA LYS A 1154 39.74 -22.69 0.53
C LYS A 1154 40.59 -22.84 1.79
N VAL A 1155 39.94 -22.77 2.93
CA VAL A 1155 40.52 -22.91 4.26
C VAL A 1155 40.16 -24.28 4.81
N ALA A 1156 41.16 -25.04 5.24
CA ALA A 1156 40.96 -26.34 5.84
C ALA A 1156 40.13 -26.26 7.13
N GLU A 1157 39.46 -27.37 7.47
CA GLU A 1157 38.66 -27.50 8.68
C GLU A 1157 39.47 -27.10 9.92
N ARG A 1158 38.88 -26.27 10.76
CA ARG A 1158 39.48 -25.81 12.01
C ARG A 1158 38.39 -25.56 13.06
N LEU A 1159 38.79 -25.31 14.30
CA LEU A 1159 37.83 -24.94 15.35
C LEU A 1159 37.11 -23.65 14.95
N ALA A 1160 35.79 -23.59 15.16
CA ALA A 1160 35.00 -22.40 14.82
C ALA A 1160 35.47 -21.16 15.61
N SER A 1161 36.07 -21.35 16.80
CA SER A 1161 36.67 -20.30 17.62
C SER A 1161 37.98 -19.72 17.08
N GLN A 1162 38.61 -20.38 16.11
CA GLN A 1162 39.88 -19.91 15.54
C GLN A 1162 39.62 -18.93 14.41
N ALA A 1163 40.23 -17.74 14.54
CA ALA A 1163 40.20 -16.74 13.49
C ALA A 1163 40.81 -17.28 12.16
N VAL A 1164 40.36 -16.70 11.06
CA VAL A 1164 40.86 -16.96 9.71
C VAL A 1164 41.33 -15.65 9.11
N ASP A 1165 42.56 -15.63 8.59
CA ASP A 1165 43.10 -14.49 7.85
C ASP A 1165 43.48 -14.94 6.43
N VAL A 1166 42.79 -14.39 5.42
CA VAL A 1166 43.09 -14.64 4.01
C VAL A 1166 43.50 -13.33 3.37
N ALA A 1167 44.70 -13.26 2.81
CA ALA A 1167 45.17 -12.06 2.12
C ALA A 1167 45.82 -12.39 0.78
N TYR A 1168 45.86 -11.43 -0.13
CA TYR A 1168 46.59 -11.52 -1.38
C TYR A 1168 47.23 -10.18 -1.73
N ARG A 1169 48.42 -10.23 -2.34
CA ARG A 1169 49.10 -9.07 -2.90
C ARG A 1169 48.90 -9.02 -4.40
N TYR A 1170 48.76 -7.82 -4.93
CA TYR A 1170 48.58 -7.61 -6.37
C TYR A 1170 49.88 -7.90 -7.12
N LYS A 1171 49.72 -8.34 -8.36
CA LYS A 1171 50.83 -8.57 -9.29
C LYS A 1171 51.39 -7.27 -9.87
#